data_AF-A0A8K0L7Q1-F1
#
_entry.id   AF-A0A8K0L7Q1-F1
#
_cell.length_a   1.000
_cell.length_b   1.000
_cell.length_c   1.000
_cell.angle_alpha   90.00
_cell.angle_beta   90.00
_cell.angle_gamma   90.00
#
_symmetry.space_group_name_H-M   'P 1'
#
loop_
_entity.id
_entity.type
_entity.pdbx_description
1 polymer ?
#
loop_
_entity_poly.entity_id
_entity_poly.type
_entity_poly.pdbx_seq_one_letter_code
_entity_poly.pdbx_strand_id
1 'polypeptide(L)'
;MFEGIEGGSGLENLLDSAKDLIAEARNGIDPFYGLSTASCQTYDTAWVAMVVKRSESGEEIWAFPQSFKYILEAQTSRGGWDNPKASKTVGILDTAAALLALYRHWARPLQILEVSRVELEDRIAKARTSLVSQLQQWDDLVESNHIGAELILPSLLDQLRQIDPSLHSTRFNAEKDLIRMNEEKLRHFDVSSLYSSRPSSALHSLEAFLGKLDFDRVGHHLYHGSMMASPSSTAAYLIGASKYEPTAEAYLSHILERTAKGSPGGIPGTFPITNFECSWITATLLRDCFAYEDLAGPSLDCLIQTLEESFQAGKGVIGFAPRTADVDDTAKGLLALMSMRRPCYADPRPMINVFEREDHFTTFGSERDPSFTSNCHVLLSLLAQESNLHLYRAQIHKATKFLCDFLFYRDGSVKDKWHMTSSYPSMLLVEAFSELLRLQEDQKLEQLLTSDEQHRVYIVLFQTCLRTLLAQTSLTESALFLPFLRKEKEAIFSRDGTMLTPDDYLDIIPYTWVICGDRISIHTSPSLALEMMLLSMYGYQVDEFFESSAMTGHYQNGSDVKRLVDDVLQQNVTKGPEPSNGTSKRDTGALSQVTQEATMSMPKMSAGLHRFISYILKHPSVAQAHPNHQSELHRELRAFLHAHCDQSDENRRLAAQDECDELHSPSQTLFQYVRSTGGDHVACAYSLSFMLCLISSSLCDGGEVFRTAEEKYLAAAAARHLTTMCRIYNDYGSLARDTAERNVNSMHYPEFRQTTAQAEDPTRAKKKALLSLGEYEHDLWLLHRQEGW
;
A
#
# COMPACT_ATOMS: atom_id res chain seq x y z
N MET A 1 10.62 12.58 -23.06
CA MET A 1 9.98 11.79 -21.97
C MET A 1 8.60 12.34 -21.55
N PHE A 2 8.04 13.34 -22.27
CA PHE A 2 6.64 13.82 -22.16
C PHE A 2 6.05 14.21 -23.53
N GLU A 3 6.46 13.57 -24.62
CA GLU A 3 5.94 13.90 -25.97
C GLU A 3 4.96 12.83 -26.50
N GLY A 4 4.36 12.05 -25.60
CA GLY A 4 3.32 11.06 -25.93
C GLY A 4 1.90 11.44 -25.50
N ILE A 5 1.72 12.62 -24.91
CA ILE A 5 0.40 13.16 -24.55
C ILE A 5 0.07 14.30 -25.53
N GLU A 6 -0.01 13.98 -26.83
CA GLU A 6 -0.74 14.84 -27.77
C GLU A 6 -2.24 14.61 -27.55
N GLY A 7 -2.73 15.21 -26.48
CA GLY A 7 -4.15 15.40 -26.21
C GLY A 7 -4.26 16.65 -25.34
N GLY A 8 -4.64 17.78 -25.96
CA GLY A 8 -4.80 19.07 -25.28
C GLY A 8 -5.77 19.05 -24.08
N SER A 9 -6.48 17.94 -23.85
CA SER A 9 -7.36 17.70 -22.71
C SER A 9 -6.65 17.38 -21.39
N GLY A 10 -5.37 16.96 -21.39
CA GLY A 10 -4.68 16.50 -20.18
C GLY A 10 -4.32 17.61 -19.19
N LEU A 11 -3.79 18.73 -19.69
CA LEU A 11 -3.36 19.85 -18.85
C LEU A 11 -4.56 20.67 -18.33
N GLU A 12 -5.57 20.89 -19.18
CA GLU A 12 -6.83 21.54 -18.79
C GLU A 12 -7.51 20.75 -17.66
N ASN A 13 -7.53 19.42 -17.74
CA ASN A 13 -8.08 18.55 -16.71
C ASN A 13 -7.32 18.65 -15.36
N LEU A 14 -5.99 18.79 -15.39
CA LEU A 14 -5.19 18.99 -14.16
C LEU A 14 -5.43 20.37 -13.54
N LEU A 15 -5.56 21.42 -14.36
CA LEU A 15 -5.85 22.76 -13.87
C LEU A 15 -7.25 22.83 -13.23
N ASP A 16 -8.25 22.22 -13.88
CA ASP A 16 -9.61 22.16 -13.33
C ASP A 16 -9.64 21.35 -12.04
N SER A 17 -8.93 20.21 -11.97
CA SER A 17 -8.77 19.43 -10.74
C SER A 17 -8.11 20.23 -9.60
N ALA A 18 -7.11 21.06 -9.91
CA ALA A 18 -6.47 21.92 -8.92
C ALA A 18 -7.43 23.01 -8.40
N LYS A 19 -8.25 23.60 -9.27
CA LYS A 19 -9.29 24.56 -8.89
C LYS A 19 -10.38 23.91 -8.04
N ASP A 20 -10.79 22.69 -8.39
CA ASP A 20 -11.76 21.91 -7.63
C ASP A 20 -11.24 21.60 -6.22
N LEU A 21 -9.97 21.21 -6.08
CA LEU A 21 -9.34 20.99 -4.77
C LEU A 21 -9.35 22.26 -3.90
N ILE A 22 -9.00 23.42 -4.47
CA ILE A 22 -9.06 24.71 -3.77
C ILE A 22 -10.49 25.06 -3.37
N ALA A 23 -11.46 24.82 -4.27
CA ALA A 23 -12.87 25.05 -4.00
C ALA A 23 -13.41 24.11 -2.93
N GLU A 24 -13.01 22.84 -2.92
CA GLU A 24 -13.37 21.85 -1.90
C GLU A 24 -12.84 22.26 -0.52
N ALA A 25 -11.55 22.62 -0.43
CA ALA A 25 -10.95 23.12 0.80
C ALA A 25 -11.72 24.34 1.33
N ARG A 26 -11.98 25.34 0.47
CA ARG A 26 -12.78 26.53 0.81
C ARG A 26 -14.16 26.15 1.34
N ASN A 27 -14.88 25.28 0.64
CA ASN A 27 -16.24 24.87 1.01
C ASN A 27 -16.26 24.05 2.31
N GLY A 28 -15.14 23.44 2.68
CA GLY A 28 -14.97 22.70 3.91
C GLY A 28 -14.56 23.56 5.12
N ILE A 29 -14.23 24.84 4.97
CA ILE A 29 -13.87 25.67 6.14
C ILE A 29 -15.12 26.08 6.90
N ASP A 30 -15.27 25.57 8.13
CA ASP A 30 -16.22 26.12 9.09
C ASP A 30 -15.62 27.38 9.75
N PRO A 31 -16.32 28.53 9.77
CA PRO A 31 -15.78 29.78 10.33
C PRO A 31 -15.41 29.70 11.83
N PHE A 32 -16.04 28.79 12.57
CA PHE A 32 -15.80 28.61 14.00
C PHE A 32 -14.88 27.41 14.27
N TYR A 33 -15.19 26.25 13.70
CA TYR A 33 -14.49 25.00 13.98
C TYR A 33 -13.33 24.71 13.03
N GLY A 34 -13.24 25.39 11.89
CA GLY A 34 -12.19 25.20 10.89
C GLY A 34 -12.44 24.04 9.93
N LEU A 35 -11.35 23.55 9.33
CA LEU A 35 -11.32 22.49 8.34
C LEU A 35 -10.39 21.37 8.82
N SER A 36 -10.76 20.13 8.51
CA SER A 36 -9.87 18.97 8.51
C SER A 36 -10.42 17.93 7.54
N THR A 37 -9.57 17.45 6.65
CA THR A 37 -9.85 16.28 5.79
C THR A 37 -9.11 15.03 6.27
N ALA A 38 -8.52 15.07 7.47
CA ALA A 38 -7.86 13.93 8.09
C ALA A 38 -8.83 12.74 8.21
N SER A 39 -8.34 11.55 7.87
CA SER A 39 -9.13 10.32 7.97
C SER A 39 -9.40 9.96 9.43
N CYS A 40 -10.53 9.28 9.67
CA CYS A 40 -10.89 8.79 11.00
C CYS A 40 -9.90 7.73 11.49
N GLN A 41 -9.65 7.71 12.80
CA GLN A 41 -8.73 6.79 13.47
C GLN A 41 -9.45 6.06 14.60
N THR A 42 -9.14 4.78 14.78
CA THR A 42 -9.74 3.96 15.84
C THR A 42 -9.39 4.50 17.22
N TYR A 43 -8.12 4.87 17.44
CA TYR A 43 -7.62 5.41 18.71
C TYR A 43 -8.50 6.56 19.24
N ASP A 44 -8.68 7.64 18.48
CA ASP A 44 -9.47 8.80 18.90
C ASP A 44 -10.96 8.46 19.02
N THR A 45 -11.47 7.65 18.10
CA THR A 45 -12.86 7.19 18.14
C THR A 45 -13.15 6.40 19.44
N ALA A 46 -12.21 5.58 19.90
CA ALA A 46 -12.33 4.83 21.13
C ALA A 46 -12.35 5.73 22.37
N TRP A 47 -11.51 6.78 22.40
CA TRP A 47 -11.54 7.78 23.48
C TRP A 47 -12.86 8.52 23.55
N VAL A 48 -13.38 8.97 22.41
CA VAL A 48 -14.70 9.64 22.32
C VAL A 48 -15.83 8.69 22.74
N ALA A 49 -15.75 7.41 22.39
CA ALA A 49 -16.74 6.40 22.78
C ALA A 49 -16.82 6.17 24.31
N MET A 50 -15.83 6.61 25.09
CA MET A 50 -15.79 6.44 26.55
C MET A 50 -16.33 7.66 27.34
N VAL A 51 -16.84 8.70 26.67
CA VAL A 51 -17.39 9.87 27.35
C VAL A 51 -18.79 9.57 27.89
N VAL A 52 -18.99 9.78 29.20
CA VAL A 52 -20.30 9.67 29.87
C VAL A 52 -20.80 11.07 30.20
N LYS A 53 -22.10 11.32 29.98
CA LYS A 53 -22.79 12.53 30.43
C LYS A 53 -24.04 12.20 31.21
N ARG A 54 -24.55 13.16 31.98
CA ARG A 54 -25.89 13.07 32.60
C ARG A 54 -26.93 13.67 31.66
N SER A 55 -27.99 12.93 31.40
CA SER A 55 -29.15 13.39 30.64
C SER A 55 -29.93 14.47 31.38
N GLU A 56 -30.90 15.10 30.70
CA GLU A 56 -31.85 16.02 31.33
C GLU A 56 -32.68 15.35 32.45
N SER A 57 -32.91 14.03 32.34
CA SER A 57 -33.58 13.23 33.39
C SER A 57 -32.65 12.85 34.56
N GLY A 58 -31.36 13.21 34.50
CA GLY A 58 -30.35 12.92 35.53
C GLY A 58 -29.69 11.55 35.41
N GLU A 59 -30.07 10.75 34.42
CA GLU A 59 -29.51 9.42 34.14
C GLU A 59 -28.17 9.52 33.43
N GLU A 60 -27.25 8.59 33.70
CA GLU A 60 -25.98 8.54 33.01
C GLU A 60 -26.13 7.85 31.65
N ILE A 61 -25.60 8.46 30.61
CA ILE A 61 -25.61 7.96 29.23
C ILE A 61 -24.23 8.13 28.59
N TRP A 62 -23.87 7.26 27.64
CA TRP A 62 -22.74 7.52 26.76
C TRP A 62 -23.06 8.75 25.89
N ALA A 63 -22.17 9.74 25.84
CA ALA A 63 -22.40 10.96 25.08
C ALA A 63 -22.37 10.70 23.56
N PHE A 64 -21.55 9.75 23.12
CA PHE A 64 -21.30 9.45 21.70
C PHE A 64 -21.46 7.94 21.37
N PRO A 65 -22.67 7.38 21.47
CA PRO A 65 -22.91 5.96 21.19
C PRO A 65 -22.54 5.53 19.77
N GLN A 66 -22.61 6.44 18.80
CA GLN A 66 -22.20 6.23 17.40
C GLN A 66 -20.71 5.90 17.26
N SER A 67 -19.85 6.47 18.11
CA SER A 67 -18.41 6.15 18.10
C SER A 67 -18.16 4.74 18.63
N PHE A 68 -18.93 4.27 19.60
CA PHE A 68 -18.85 2.89 20.05
C PHE A 68 -19.29 1.91 18.95
N LYS A 69 -20.36 2.24 18.21
CA LYS A 69 -20.79 1.47 17.04
C LYS A 69 -19.70 1.37 15.98
N TYR A 70 -19.02 2.47 15.66
CA TYR A 70 -17.87 2.46 14.75
C TYR A 70 -16.78 1.49 15.22
N ILE A 71 -16.43 1.49 16.52
CA ILE A 71 -15.45 0.56 17.08
C ILE A 71 -15.87 -0.90 16.85
N LEU A 72 -17.13 -1.25 17.13
CA LEU A 72 -17.64 -2.61 16.95
C LEU A 72 -17.61 -3.08 15.48
N GLU A 73 -17.92 -2.18 14.55
CA GLU A 73 -17.93 -2.45 13.10
C GLU A 73 -16.50 -2.55 12.54
N ALA A 74 -15.56 -1.77 13.07
CA ALA A 74 -14.18 -1.74 12.62
C ALA A 74 -13.32 -2.91 13.16
N GLN A 75 -13.85 -3.74 14.07
CA GLN A 75 -13.10 -4.88 14.61
C GLN A 75 -12.81 -5.93 13.53
N THR A 76 -11.54 -6.26 13.33
CA THR A 76 -11.13 -7.27 12.35
C THR A 76 -11.50 -8.68 12.79
N SER A 77 -11.47 -9.63 11.85
CA SER A 77 -11.65 -11.07 12.14
C SER A 77 -10.59 -11.65 13.09
N ARG A 78 -9.41 -11.00 13.19
CA ARG A 78 -8.36 -11.34 14.15
C ARG A 78 -8.59 -10.72 15.53
N GLY A 79 -9.62 -9.89 15.68
CA GLY A 79 -10.02 -9.26 16.93
C GLY A 79 -9.38 -7.89 17.20
N GLY A 80 -8.33 -7.52 16.46
CA GLY A 80 -7.67 -6.20 16.58
C GLY A 80 -8.28 -5.14 15.68
N TRP A 81 -7.72 -3.93 15.76
CA TRP A 81 -7.98 -2.79 14.87
C TRP A 81 -6.70 -2.38 14.12
N ASP A 82 -5.76 -3.31 13.97
CA ASP A 82 -4.51 -3.09 13.27
C ASP A 82 -4.75 -2.88 11.77
N ASN A 83 -4.22 -1.76 11.25
CA ASN A 83 -4.12 -1.54 9.81
C ASN A 83 -2.78 -2.12 9.31
N PRO A 84 -2.76 -3.13 8.42
CA PRO A 84 -1.52 -3.74 7.93
C PRO A 84 -0.58 -2.76 7.20
N LYS A 85 -1.10 -1.62 6.72
CA LYS A 85 -0.32 -0.57 6.05
C LYS A 85 0.25 0.46 7.03
N ALA A 86 -0.18 0.45 8.30
CA ALA A 86 0.36 1.30 9.35
C ALA A 86 1.50 0.59 10.10
N SER A 87 2.24 1.33 10.92
CA SER A 87 3.21 0.74 11.85
C SER A 87 2.52 -0.20 12.86
N LYS A 88 3.26 -1.17 13.40
CA LYS A 88 2.79 -2.03 14.49
C LYS A 88 2.45 -1.21 15.74
N THR A 89 3.21 -0.15 16.01
CA THR A 89 2.93 0.79 17.13
C THR A 89 1.52 1.38 17.06
N VAL A 90 1.06 1.83 15.87
CA VAL A 90 -0.31 2.33 15.66
C VAL A 90 -1.34 1.23 15.88
N GLY A 91 -1.12 0.02 15.34
CA GLY A 91 -2.03 -1.10 15.57
C GLY A 91 -2.22 -1.44 17.05
N ILE A 92 -1.15 -1.34 17.84
CA ILE A 92 -1.18 -1.53 19.29
C ILE A 92 -1.96 -0.41 19.98
N LEU A 93 -1.73 0.86 19.62
CA LEU A 93 -2.48 2.00 20.14
C LEU A 93 -3.98 1.85 19.88
N ASP A 94 -4.35 1.58 18.63
CA ASP A 94 -5.74 1.40 18.20
C ASP A 94 -6.41 0.23 18.96
N THR A 95 -5.74 -0.93 18.99
CA THR A 95 -6.28 -2.13 19.64
C THR A 95 -6.40 -1.95 21.15
N ALA A 96 -5.43 -1.32 21.80
CA ALA A 96 -5.46 -1.08 23.24
C ALA A 96 -6.55 -0.07 23.64
N ALA A 97 -6.73 1.01 22.87
CA ALA A 97 -7.77 2.01 23.13
C ALA A 97 -9.17 1.44 22.90
N ALA A 98 -9.36 0.71 21.79
CA ALA A 98 -10.62 0.02 21.49
C ALA A 98 -10.96 -1.04 22.55
N LEU A 99 -9.99 -1.84 22.99
CA LEU A 99 -10.18 -2.82 24.05
C LEU A 99 -10.59 -2.14 25.37
N LEU A 100 -9.97 -1.02 25.72
CA LEU A 100 -10.37 -0.25 26.90
C LEU A 100 -11.82 0.24 26.77
N ALA A 101 -12.21 0.76 25.62
CA ALA A 101 -13.60 1.17 25.35
C ALA A 101 -14.58 -0.01 25.49
N LEU A 102 -14.28 -1.17 24.92
CA LEU A 102 -15.10 -2.38 25.09
C LEU A 102 -15.28 -2.75 26.57
N TYR A 103 -14.21 -2.72 27.37
CA TYR A 103 -14.30 -2.98 28.81
C TYR A 103 -15.20 -1.97 29.54
N ARG A 104 -15.12 -0.69 29.19
CA ARG A 104 -15.96 0.36 29.81
C ARG A 104 -17.44 0.16 29.48
N HIS A 105 -17.76 -0.16 28.22
CA HIS A 105 -19.13 -0.45 27.77
C HIS A 105 -19.66 -1.77 28.34
N TRP A 106 -18.83 -2.80 28.50
CA TRP A 106 -19.22 -4.04 29.16
C TRP A 106 -19.54 -3.84 30.64
N ALA A 107 -18.72 -3.04 31.34
CA ALA A 107 -18.96 -2.71 32.75
C ALA A 107 -20.20 -1.82 32.94
N ARG A 108 -20.49 -0.94 31.97
CA ARG A 108 -21.61 0.02 32.00
C ARG A 108 -22.33 0.03 30.64
N PRO A 109 -23.29 -0.87 30.38
CA PRO A 109 -23.99 -0.91 29.10
C PRO A 109 -24.78 0.38 28.78
N LEU A 110 -25.34 1.02 29.82
CA LEU A 110 -26.18 2.22 29.72
C LEU A 110 -27.25 2.06 28.62
N GLN A 111 -27.33 2.99 27.67
CA GLN A 111 -28.35 2.99 26.62
C GLN A 111 -28.06 2.06 25.43
N ILE A 112 -26.93 1.31 25.43
CA ILE A 112 -26.58 0.42 24.33
C ILE A 112 -27.31 -0.92 24.48
N LEU A 113 -28.33 -1.14 23.65
CA LEU A 113 -29.16 -2.37 23.65
C LEU A 113 -28.93 -3.27 22.43
N GLU A 114 -28.22 -2.78 21.42
CA GLU A 114 -28.05 -3.44 20.12
C GLU A 114 -27.07 -4.62 20.17
N VAL A 115 -26.19 -4.66 21.18
CA VAL A 115 -25.13 -5.67 21.33
C VAL A 115 -25.35 -6.45 22.61
N SER A 116 -25.37 -7.79 22.50
CA SER A 116 -25.54 -8.65 23.67
C SER A 116 -24.27 -8.69 24.52
N ARG A 117 -24.43 -8.94 25.83
CA ARG A 117 -23.29 -9.09 26.75
C ARG A 117 -22.34 -10.22 26.32
N VAL A 118 -22.88 -11.32 25.83
CA VAL A 118 -22.10 -12.49 25.36
C VAL A 118 -21.29 -12.14 24.12
N GLU A 119 -21.88 -11.40 23.19
CA GLU A 119 -21.16 -10.90 22.01
C GLU A 119 -20.00 -9.99 22.43
N LEU A 120 -20.25 -9.07 23.37
CA LEU A 120 -19.21 -8.16 23.84
C LEU A 120 -18.07 -8.90 24.57
N GLU A 121 -18.38 -9.95 25.34
CA GLU A 121 -17.39 -10.83 25.97
C GLU A 121 -16.51 -11.56 24.94
N ASP A 122 -17.10 -12.07 23.86
CA ASP A 122 -16.36 -12.70 22.76
C ASP A 122 -15.44 -11.69 22.05
N ARG A 123 -15.95 -10.49 21.75
CA ARG A 123 -15.17 -9.40 21.13
C ARG A 123 -14.01 -8.96 22.01
N ILE A 124 -14.21 -8.83 23.32
CA ILE A 124 -13.16 -8.54 24.31
C ILE A 124 -12.10 -9.65 24.32
N ALA A 125 -12.52 -10.93 24.33
CA ALA A 125 -11.58 -12.05 24.35
C ALA A 125 -10.70 -12.09 23.09
N LYS A 126 -11.29 -11.82 21.92
CA LYS A 126 -10.57 -11.70 20.64
C LYS A 126 -9.61 -10.51 20.63
N ALA A 127 -10.08 -9.33 21.04
CA ALA A 127 -9.26 -8.12 21.12
C ALA A 127 -8.07 -8.26 22.06
N ARG A 128 -8.27 -8.89 23.23
CA ARG A 128 -7.19 -9.23 24.16
C ARG A 128 -6.16 -10.15 23.54
N THR A 129 -6.60 -11.21 22.87
CA THR A 129 -5.70 -12.17 22.20
C THR A 129 -4.88 -11.47 21.11
N SER A 130 -5.53 -10.60 20.33
CA SER A 130 -4.86 -9.78 19.32
C SER A 130 -3.82 -8.85 19.93
N LEU A 131 -4.18 -8.09 20.97
CA LEU A 131 -3.26 -7.17 21.66
C LEU A 131 -2.02 -7.90 22.21
N VAL A 132 -2.19 -9.06 22.84
CA VAL A 132 -1.07 -9.87 23.32
C VAL A 132 -0.14 -10.28 22.18
N SER A 133 -0.72 -10.76 21.07
CA SER A 133 0.05 -11.12 19.87
C SER A 133 0.80 -9.93 19.27
N GLN A 134 0.16 -8.76 19.19
CA GLN A 134 0.76 -7.54 18.66
C GLN A 134 1.91 -7.06 19.54
N LEU A 135 1.72 -7.02 20.87
CA LEU A 135 2.78 -6.68 21.82
C LEU A 135 3.98 -7.62 21.66
N GLN A 136 3.76 -8.94 21.59
CA GLN A 136 4.85 -9.91 21.42
C GLN A 136 5.66 -9.73 20.13
N GLN A 137 5.03 -9.20 19.07
CA GLN A 137 5.65 -8.96 17.76
C GLN A 137 6.12 -7.51 17.56
N TRP A 138 6.06 -6.69 18.62
CA TRP A 138 6.36 -5.27 18.54
C TRP A 138 7.87 -5.01 18.47
N ASP A 139 8.32 -4.50 17.33
CA ASP A 139 9.74 -4.26 17.02
C ASP A 139 10.00 -2.89 16.37
N ASP A 140 8.97 -2.07 16.14
CA ASP A 140 9.10 -0.80 15.41
C ASP A 140 8.95 0.46 16.28
N LEU A 141 8.87 0.34 17.62
CA LEU A 141 8.66 1.47 18.53
C LEU A 141 9.71 2.58 18.34
N VAL A 142 10.99 2.20 18.39
CA VAL A 142 12.11 3.16 18.30
C VAL A 142 12.21 3.71 16.88
N GLU A 143 11.94 2.88 15.88
CA GLU A 143 12.06 3.24 14.46
C GLU A 143 10.95 4.18 14.00
N SER A 144 9.72 3.93 14.43
CA SER A 144 8.54 4.72 14.06
C SER A 144 8.45 6.02 14.85
N ASN A 145 8.85 6.02 16.13
CA ASN A 145 8.91 7.19 17.01
C ASN A 145 7.63 8.05 16.96
N HIS A 146 6.46 7.40 16.98
CA HIS A 146 5.15 8.08 16.92
C HIS A 146 4.97 9.09 18.05
N ILE A 147 4.31 10.20 17.73
CA ILE A 147 4.08 11.33 18.63
C ILE A 147 3.37 10.86 19.90
N GLY A 148 4.00 11.05 21.06
CA GLY A 148 3.39 10.82 22.36
C GLY A 148 3.24 9.34 22.74
N ALA A 149 3.63 8.39 21.87
CA ALA A 149 3.52 6.97 22.15
C ALA A 149 4.25 6.57 23.45
N GLU A 150 5.36 7.23 23.76
CA GLU A 150 6.13 7.01 24.98
C GLU A 150 5.42 7.48 26.27
N LEU A 151 4.35 8.27 26.17
CA LEU A 151 3.52 8.70 27.31
C LEU A 151 2.17 7.97 27.32
N ILE A 152 1.56 7.80 26.16
CA ILE A 152 0.22 7.21 25.97
C ILE A 152 0.24 5.71 26.28
N LEU A 153 1.12 4.93 25.64
CA LEU A 153 1.11 3.47 25.75
C LEU A 153 1.33 2.97 27.17
N PRO A 154 2.28 3.51 27.98
CA PRO A 154 2.41 3.12 29.37
C PRO A 154 1.11 3.35 30.16
N SER A 155 0.48 4.52 29.99
CA SER A 155 -0.78 4.84 30.67
C SER A 155 -1.93 3.92 30.27
N LEU A 156 -2.05 3.63 28.98
CA LEU A 156 -3.11 2.80 28.43
C LEU A 156 -2.95 1.33 28.85
N LEU A 157 -1.73 0.79 28.81
CA LEU A 157 -1.43 -0.56 29.27
C LEU A 157 -1.64 -0.71 30.77
N ASP A 158 -1.29 0.29 31.57
CA ASP A 158 -1.54 0.27 33.02
C ASP A 158 -3.04 0.24 33.34
N GLN A 159 -3.85 1.04 32.64
CA GLN A 159 -5.31 1.02 32.78
C GLN A 159 -5.90 -0.35 32.39
N LEU A 160 -5.45 -0.93 31.28
CA LEU A 160 -5.90 -2.25 30.85
C LEU A 160 -5.50 -3.35 31.84
N ARG A 161 -4.27 -3.32 32.37
CA ARG A 161 -3.79 -4.27 33.37
C ARG A 161 -4.59 -4.20 34.67
N GLN A 162 -5.03 -3.02 35.09
CA GLN A 162 -5.91 -2.87 36.26
C GLN A 162 -7.27 -3.55 36.07
N ILE A 163 -7.80 -3.57 34.84
CA ILE A 163 -9.11 -4.16 34.52
C ILE A 163 -8.97 -5.66 34.23
N ASP A 164 -7.94 -6.07 33.49
CA ASP A 164 -7.67 -7.45 33.11
C ASP A 164 -6.30 -7.91 33.62
N PRO A 165 -6.26 -8.61 34.78
CA PRO A 165 -5.03 -9.08 35.37
C PRO A 165 -4.20 -10.02 34.47
N SER A 166 -4.81 -10.67 33.48
CA SER A 166 -4.09 -11.59 32.58
C SER A 166 -3.00 -10.88 31.76
N LEU A 167 -3.17 -9.58 31.49
CA LEU A 167 -2.23 -8.74 30.75
C LEU A 167 -0.94 -8.41 31.53
N HIS A 168 -0.88 -8.64 32.85
CA HIS A 168 0.35 -8.43 33.63
C HIS A 168 1.47 -9.41 33.26
N SER A 169 1.10 -10.59 32.76
CA SER A 169 2.06 -11.63 32.38
C SER A 169 2.65 -11.45 30.98
N THR A 170 2.09 -10.53 30.19
CA THR A 170 2.51 -10.28 28.81
C THR A 170 3.86 -9.59 28.78
N ARG A 171 4.88 -10.32 28.30
CA ARG A 171 6.22 -9.79 28.02
C ARG A 171 6.34 -9.46 26.53
N PHE A 172 7.05 -8.38 26.22
CA PHE A 172 7.31 -7.96 24.85
C PHE A 172 8.70 -7.33 24.70
N ASN A 173 9.27 -7.43 23.50
CA ASN A 173 10.65 -7.03 23.24
C ASN A 173 10.85 -5.51 23.42
N ALA A 174 9.89 -4.71 22.94
CA ALA A 174 9.93 -3.25 23.03
C ALA A 174 9.71 -2.69 24.44
N GLU A 175 9.42 -3.52 25.46
CA GLU A 175 9.07 -3.05 26.82
C GLU A 175 10.18 -2.22 27.47
N LYS A 176 11.43 -2.66 27.31
CA LYS A 176 12.59 -1.93 27.86
C LYS A 176 12.78 -0.57 27.18
N ASP A 177 12.62 -0.53 25.86
CA ASP A 177 12.74 0.71 25.09
C ASP A 177 11.60 1.67 25.42
N LEU A 178 10.37 1.17 25.58
CA LEU A 178 9.21 1.97 25.98
C LEU A 178 9.41 2.62 27.35
N ILE A 179 9.87 1.86 28.34
CA ILE A 179 10.17 2.38 29.68
C ILE A 179 11.28 3.42 29.62
N ARG A 180 12.37 3.15 28.87
CA ARG A 180 13.47 4.11 28.70
C ARG A 180 12.97 5.43 28.09
N MET A 181 12.21 5.35 26.98
CA MET A 181 11.68 6.54 26.30
C MET A 181 10.72 7.33 27.21
N ASN A 182 9.88 6.63 27.98
CA ASN A 182 8.98 7.26 28.96
C ASN A 182 9.76 8.02 30.04
N GLU A 183 10.76 7.37 30.65
CA GLU A 183 11.60 7.99 31.69
C GLU A 183 12.37 9.20 31.16
N GLU A 184 12.99 9.08 29.98
CA GLU A 184 13.70 10.19 29.32
C GLU A 184 12.78 11.37 29.08
N LYS A 185 11.55 11.13 28.62
CA LYS A 185 10.57 12.19 28.38
C LYS A 185 10.15 12.86 29.68
N LEU A 186 9.84 12.09 30.73
CA LEU A 186 9.40 12.61 32.03
C LEU A 186 10.52 13.32 32.80
N ARG A 187 11.81 12.99 32.58
CA ARG A 187 12.94 13.74 33.18
C ARG A 187 12.99 15.21 32.74
N HIS A 188 12.48 15.49 31.55
CA HIS A 188 12.46 16.84 30.97
C HIS A 188 11.05 17.46 30.94
N PHE A 189 10.05 16.78 31.52
CA PHE A 189 8.66 17.22 31.50
C PHE A 189 8.07 17.21 32.92
N ASP A 190 7.76 18.40 33.42
CA ASP A 190 6.96 18.55 34.63
C ASP A 190 5.47 18.59 34.27
N VAL A 191 4.70 17.60 34.74
CA VAL A 191 3.24 17.54 34.56
C VAL A 191 2.56 18.82 35.08
N SER A 192 3.10 19.46 36.12
CA SER A 192 2.54 20.69 36.67
C SER A 192 2.60 21.89 35.69
N SER A 193 3.48 21.82 34.68
CA SER A 193 3.57 22.82 33.62
C SER A 193 2.28 22.94 32.79
N LEU A 194 1.46 21.88 32.75
CA LEU A 194 0.16 21.87 32.07
C LEU A 194 -0.85 22.83 32.72
N TYR A 195 -0.66 23.20 33.99
CA TYR A 195 -1.50 24.22 34.65
C TYR A 195 -1.12 25.66 34.28
N SER A 196 -0.01 25.86 33.58
CA SER A 196 0.41 27.21 33.16
C SER A 196 -0.54 27.78 32.10
N SER A 197 -0.48 29.10 31.89
CA SER A 197 -1.25 29.76 30.84
C SER A 197 -0.70 29.51 29.43
N ARG A 198 0.56 29.09 29.31
CA ARG A 198 1.20 28.80 28.03
C ARG A 198 0.84 27.38 27.62
N PRO A 199 0.27 27.17 26.42
CA PRO A 199 0.01 25.83 25.90
C PRO A 199 1.30 25.04 25.75
N SER A 200 1.26 23.75 26.12
CA SER A 200 2.32 22.78 25.88
C SER A 200 1.85 21.77 24.83
N SER A 201 2.76 21.23 24.01
CA SER A 201 2.40 20.18 23.04
C SER A 201 1.85 18.91 23.69
N ALA A 202 2.16 18.68 24.97
CA ALA A 202 1.57 17.59 25.75
C ALA A 202 0.04 17.73 25.95
N LEU A 203 -0.55 18.91 25.71
CA LEU A 203 -2.02 19.08 25.70
C LEU A 203 -2.70 18.31 24.55
N HIS A 204 -1.95 17.91 23.53
CA HIS A 204 -2.49 17.08 22.45
C HIS A 204 -2.69 15.61 22.87
N SER A 205 -2.15 15.20 24.03
CA SER A 205 -2.19 13.81 24.53
C SER A 205 -2.59 13.75 26.02
N LEU A 206 -3.60 14.52 26.43
CA LEU A 206 -4.01 14.60 27.85
C LEU A 206 -4.49 13.26 28.43
N GLU A 207 -4.99 12.37 27.60
CA GLU A 207 -5.43 11.03 27.96
C GLU A 207 -4.32 10.19 28.62
N ALA A 208 -3.05 10.47 28.31
CA ALA A 208 -1.90 9.86 28.96
C ALA A 208 -1.82 10.19 30.47
N PHE A 209 -2.48 11.27 30.92
CA PHE A 209 -2.42 11.79 32.29
C PHE A 209 -3.70 11.58 33.11
N LEU A 210 -4.65 10.76 32.64
CA LEU A 210 -5.81 10.36 33.44
C LEU A 210 -5.37 9.73 34.77
N GLY A 211 -5.94 10.23 35.87
CA GLY A 211 -5.57 9.86 37.25
C GLY A 211 -4.24 10.45 37.75
N LYS A 212 -3.51 11.21 36.92
CA LYS A 212 -2.23 11.85 37.26
C LYS A 212 -2.30 13.39 37.23
N LEU A 213 -3.29 13.95 36.53
CA LEU A 213 -3.53 15.38 36.36
C LEU A 213 -4.88 15.77 36.97
N ASP A 214 -4.95 16.96 37.56
CA ASP A 214 -6.22 17.58 37.97
C ASP A 214 -6.85 18.30 36.78
N PHE A 215 -7.81 17.64 36.14
CA PHE A 215 -8.44 18.14 34.91
C PHE A 215 -9.30 19.40 35.12
N ASP A 216 -9.75 19.68 36.34
CA ASP A 216 -10.49 20.92 36.64
C ASP A 216 -9.63 22.17 36.49
N ARG A 217 -8.30 22.00 36.51
CA ARG A 217 -7.32 23.09 36.43
C ARG A 217 -6.74 23.30 35.04
N VAL A 218 -7.22 22.59 34.01
CA VAL A 218 -6.74 22.75 32.63
C VAL A 218 -7.82 23.24 31.66
N GLY A 219 -9.05 23.47 32.13
CA GLY A 219 -10.15 23.97 31.30
C GLY A 219 -9.87 25.32 30.60
N HIS A 220 -8.94 26.13 31.12
CA HIS A 220 -8.51 27.39 30.47
C HIS A 220 -7.73 27.18 29.16
N HIS A 221 -7.33 25.95 28.86
CA HIS A 221 -6.70 25.61 27.57
C HIS A 221 -7.70 25.36 26.45
N LEU A 222 -8.99 25.17 26.76
CA LEU A 222 -10.01 25.00 25.75
C LEU A 222 -9.99 26.15 24.75
N TYR A 223 -10.05 25.79 23.47
CA TYR A 223 -10.18 26.73 22.38
C TYR A 223 -11.25 26.21 21.42
N HIS A 224 -12.37 26.94 21.34
CA HIS A 224 -13.57 26.53 20.60
C HIS A 224 -14.03 25.10 20.97
N GLY A 225 -13.93 24.76 22.26
CA GLY A 225 -14.28 23.44 22.79
C GLY A 225 -13.18 22.38 22.70
N SER A 226 -12.10 22.61 21.96
CA SER A 226 -11.04 21.62 21.78
C SER A 226 -9.88 21.79 22.77
N MET A 227 -9.29 20.67 23.19
CA MET A 227 -7.96 20.61 23.80
C MET A 227 -6.90 20.41 22.71
N MET A 228 -6.24 21.50 22.31
CA MET A 228 -5.15 21.52 21.33
C MET A 228 -5.46 20.75 20.02
N ALA A 229 -6.68 20.91 19.51
CA ALA A 229 -7.15 20.27 18.26
C ALA A 229 -7.06 18.73 18.26
N SER A 230 -7.06 18.10 19.45
CA SER A 230 -7.07 16.64 19.63
C SER A 230 -8.43 16.17 20.17
N PRO A 231 -9.19 15.36 19.42
CA PRO A 231 -10.44 14.78 19.89
C PRO A 231 -10.27 13.82 21.07
N SER A 232 -9.25 12.96 21.07
CA SER A 232 -8.94 12.08 22.21
C SER A 232 -8.59 12.84 23.48
N SER A 233 -7.77 13.90 23.37
CA SER A 233 -7.44 14.77 24.50
C SER A 233 -8.68 15.51 25.03
N THR A 234 -9.55 15.96 24.13
CA THR A 234 -10.82 16.62 24.49
C THR A 234 -11.79 15.64 25.18
N ALA A 235 -11.86 14.40 24.71
CA ALA A 235 -12.62 13.34 25.36
C ALA A 235 -12.06 13.00 26.74
N ALA A 236 -10.73 12.92 26.89
CA ALA A 236 -10.09 12.72 28.19
C ALA A 236 -10.36 13.87 29.17
N TYR A 237 -10.44 15.12 28.68
CA TYR A 237 -10.88 16.24 29.51
C TYR A 237 -12.31 16.07 30.01
N LEU A 238 -13.26 15.68 29.14
CA LEU A 238 -14.65 15.40 29.55
C LEU A 238 -14.76 14.22 30.52
N ILE A 239 -13.88 13.23 30.41
CA ILE A 239 -13.82 12.06 31.31
C ILE A 239 -13.21 12.43 32.67
N GLY A 240 -12.17 13.26 32.67
CA GLY A 240 -11.37 13.57 33.86
C GLY A 240 -11.87 14.74 34.70
N ALA A 241 -12.54 15.72 34.08
CA ALA A 241 -13.02 16.92 34.78
C ALA A 241 -14.27 16.61 35.63
N SER A 242 -14.39 17.28 36.79
CA SER A 242 -15.56 17.13 37.67
C SER A 242 -16.80 17.84 37.13
N LYS A 243 -16.59 18.89 36.31
CA LYS A 243 -17.64 19.63 35.62
C LYS A 243 -17.66 19.26 34.15
N TYR A 244 -18.81 18.80 33.70
CA TYR A 244 -19.03 18.50 32.29
C TYR A 244 -19.11 19.81 31.49
N GLU A 245 -18.33 19.92 30.42
CA GLU A 245 -18.16 21.15 29.64
C GLU A 245 -18.91 21.08 28.30
N PRO A 246 -20.02 21.82 28.12
CA PRO A 246 -20.84 21.73 26.92
C PRO A 246 -20.11 22.13 25.64
N THR A 247 -19.14 23.06 25.72
CA THR A 247 -18.40 23.49 24.52
C THR A 247 -17.50 22.38 23.97
N ALA A 248 -16.93 21.54 24.83
CA ALA A 248 -16.14 20.39 24.42
C ALA A 248 -16.99 19.26 23.82
N GLU A 249 -18.21 19.03 24.35
CA GLU A 249 -19.16 18.13 23.71
C GLU A 249 -19.57 18.66 22.32
N ALA A 250 -19.87 19.96 22.19
CA ALA A 250 -20.26 20.57 20.93
C ALA A 250 -19.19 20.42 19.84
N TYR A 251 -17.91 20.58 20.21
CA TYR A 251 -16.79 20.33 19.31
C TYR A 251 -16.72 18.88 18.80
N LEU A 252 -16.82 17.88 19.68
CA LEU A 252 -16.83 16.47 19.28
C LEU A 252 -18.08 16.11 18.45
N SER A 253 -19.21 16.71 18.77
CA SER A 253 -20.47 16.52 18.04
C SER A 253 -20.37 17.08 16.62
N HIS A 254 -19.78 18.27 16.47
CA HIS A 254 -19.51 18.88 15.17
C HIS A 254 -18.64 17.97 14.29
N ILE A 255 -17.57 17.38 14.85
CA ILE A 255 -16.72 16.44 14.11
C ILE A 255 -17.55 15.26 13.58
N LEU A 256 -18.40 14.66 14.42
CA LEU A 256 -19.23 13.53 14.03
C LEU A 256 -20.23 13.87 12.92
N GLU A 257 -20.80 15.08 12.93
CA GLU A 257 -21.65 15.57 11.85
C GLU A 257 -20.87 15.70 10.53
N ARG A 258 -19.61 16.13 10.59
CA ARG A 258 -18.74 16.31 9.42
C ARG A 258 -18.27 14.98 8.84
N THR A 259 -17.95 14.00 9.67
CA THR A 259 -17.47 12.68 9.23
C THR A 259 -18.60 11.72 8.85
N ALA A 260 -19.85 12.02 9.20
CA ALA A 260 -21.01 11.13 9.04
C ALA A 260 -21.22 10.57 7.62
N LYS A 261 -20.86 11.30 6.56
CA LYS A 261 -21.06 10.84 5.17
C LYS A 261 -20.09 9.76 4.72
N GLY A 262 -18.87 9.74 5.27
CA GLY A 262 -17.82 8.81 4.86
C GLY A 262 -17.43 7.79 5.93
N SER A 263 -17.60 8.13 7.20
CA SER A 263 -17.24 7.29 8.35
C SER A 263 -18.17 7.57 9.52
N PRO A 264 -19.43 7.08 9.48
CA PRO A 264 -20.40 7.30 10.55
C PRO A 264 -19.84 6.90 11.92
N GLY A 265 -19.80 7.84 12.87
CA GLY A 265 -19.28 7.59 14.22
C GLY A 265 -17.75 7.70 14.36
N GLY A 266 -17.01 7.74 13.25
CA GLY A 266 -15.56 7.87 13.24
C GLY A 266 -15.08 9.28 13.58
N ILE A 267 -13.94 9.34 14.25
CA ILE A 267 -13.27 10.58 14.70
C ILE A 267 -11.84 10.59 14.14
N PRO A 268 -11.37 11.69 13.50
CA PRO A 268 -9.98 11.85 13.08
C PRO A 268 -9.05 12.13 14.27
N GLY A 269 -7.75 11.90 14.09
CA GLY A 269 -6.74 12.19 15.13
C GLY A 269 -6.58 13.67 15.46
N THR A 270 -6.88 14.55 14.49
CA THR A 270 -6.69 16.00 14.63
C THR A 270 -7.82 16.76 13.96
N PHE A 271 -8.39 17.73 14.68
CA PHE A 271 -9.41 18.63 14.13
C PHE A 271 -9.44 19.97 14.90
N PRO A 272 -9.44 21.14 14.24
CA PRO A 272 -9.11 21.33 12.83
C PRO A 272 -7.61 21.22 12.55
N ILE A 273 -7.26 21.22 11.28
CA ILE A 273 -5.90 21.39 10.74
C ILE A 273 -5.92 22.44 9.60
N THR A 274 -6.78 23.45 9.71
CA THR A 274 -7.04 24.44 8.65
C THR A 274 -5.77 25.09 8.10
N ASN A 275 -4.87 25.52 8.98
CA ASN A 275 -3.66 26.25 8.57
C ASN A 275 -2.70 25.33 7.83
N PHE A 276 -2.57 24.08 8.30
CA PHE A 276 -1.79 23.05 7.65
C PHE A 276 -2.32 22.78 6.24
N GLU A 277 -3.62 22.48 6.10
CA GLU A 277 -4.19 22.15 4.79
C GLU A 277 -4.13 23.33 3.82
N CYS A 278 -4.48 24.55 4.26
CA CYS A 278 -4.38 25.74 3.43
C CYS A 278 -2.93 25.97 2.97
N SER A 279 -1.95 25.83 3.87
CA SER A 279 -0.53 26.05 3.54
C SER A 279 0.01 24.97 2.59
N TRP A 280 -0.29 23.69 2.82
CA TRP A 280 0.17 22.59 1.99
C TRP A 280 -0.47 22.60 0.60
N ILE A 281 -1.78 22.82 0.50
CA ILE A 281 -2.47 22.89 -0.80
C ILE A 281 -1.87 24.03 -1.64
N THR A 282 -1.80 25.23 -1.08
CA THR A 282 -1.39 26.43 -1.84
C THR A 282 0.10 26.40 -2.18
N ALA A 283 0.99 26.07 -1.24
CA ALA A 283 2.42 25.98 -1.52
C ALA A 283 2.76 24.85 -2.51
N THR A 284 2.05 23.72 -2.48
CA THR A 284 2.31 22.61 -3.43
C THR A 284 1.89 23.01 -4.84
N LEU A 285 0.68 23.56 -5.00
CA LEU A 285 0.15 23.92 -6.32
C LEU A 285 0.89 25.11 -6.96
N LEU A 286 1.26 26.12 -6.18
CA LEU A 286 1.78 27.38 -6.73
C LEU A 286 3.31 27.45 -6.85
N ARG A 287 4.05 26.53 -6.25
CA ARG A 287 5.52 26.59 -6.29
C ARG A 287 6.09 25.99 -7.56
N ASP A 288 5.67 24.76 -7.90
CA ASP A 288 6.24 24.01 -9.02
C ASP A 288 5.20 23.52 -10.06
N CYS A 289 3.88 23.68 -9.81
CA CYS A 289 2.85 23.11 -10.69
C CYS A 289 2.13 24.15 -11.58
N PHE A 290 1.65 25.25 -11.00
CA PHE A 290 0.84 26.26 -11.69
C PHE A 290 1.29 27.68 -11.37
N ALA A 291 1.07 28.62 -12.29
CA ALA A 291 1.26 30.03 -11.99
C ALA A 291 0.11 30.54 -11.12
N TYR A 292 0.35 31.62 -10.37
CA TYR A 292 -0.68 32.27 -9.54
C TYR A 292 -1.91 32.66 -10.38
N GLU A 293 -1.69 33.19 -11.58
CA GLU A 293 -2.73 33.62 -12.50
C GLU A 293 -3.68 32.48 -12.92
N ASP A 294 -3.17 31.24 -12.97
CA ASP A 294 -3.96 30.08 -13.39
C ASP A 294 -5.01 29.69 -12.35
N LEU A 295 -4.70 29.92 -11.06
CA LEU A 295 -5.52 29.54 -9.90
C LEU A 295 -6.20 30.73 -9.22
N ALA A 296 -5.90 31.95 -9.66
CA ALA A 296 -6.47 33.18 -9.09
C ALA A 296 -8.01 33.17 -9.17
N GLY A 297 -8.65 33.45 -8.04
CA GLY A 297 -10.10 33.52 -7.96
C GLY A 297 -10.63 33.49 -6.53
N PRO A 298 -11.96 33.60 -6.36
CA PRO A 298 -12.57 33.79 -5.04
C PRO A 298 -12.28 32.67 -4.04
N SER A 299 -12.09 31.44 -4.52
CA SER A 299 -11.75 30.31 -3.65
C SER A 299 -10.33 30.41 -3.13
N LEU A 300 -9.35 30.72 -3.99
CA LEU A 300 -7.96 30.93 -3.56
C LEU A 300 -7.84 32.16 -2.64
N ASP A 301 -8.57 33.24 -2.94
CA ASP A 301 -8.59 34.46 -2.10
C ASP A 301 -9.08 34.16 -0.67
N CYS A 302 -10.03 33.23 -0.51
CA CYS A 302 -10.50 32.80 0.80
C CYS A 302 -9.42 32.05 1.61
N LEU A 303 -8.64 31.19 0.95
CA LEU A 303 -7.51 30.49 1.58
C LEU A 303 -6.39 31.48 1.95
N ILE A 304 -6.10 32.45 1.09
CA ILE A 304 -5.17 33.56 1.36
C ILE A 304 -5.61 34.29 2.63
N GLN A 305 -6.86 34.75 2.67
CA GLN A 305 -7.40 35.48 3.81
C GLN A 305 -7.33 34.67 5.11
N THR A 306 -7.63 33.38 5.05
CA THR A 306 -7.55 32.46 6.21
C THR A 306 -6.14 32.40 6.79
N LEU A 307 -5.11 32.30 5.94
CA LEU A 307 -3.71 32.30 6.40
C LEU A 307 -3.28 33.68 6.89
N GLU A 308 -3.62 34.77 6.20
CA GLU A 308 -3.31 36.14 6.64
C GLU A 308 -3.87 36.42 8.04
N GLU A 309 -5.14 36.10 8.29
CA GLU A 309 -5.78 36.26 9.59
C GLU A 309 -5.12 35.39 10.66
N SER A 310 -4.72 34.17 10.31
CA SER A 310 -4.02 33.26 11.24
C SER A 310 -2.63 33.78 11.63
N PHE A 311 -1.85 34.28 10.67
CA PHE A 311 -0.55 34.90 10.96
C PHE A 311 -0.69 36.18 11.78
N GLN A 312 -1.71 37.00 11.50
CA GLN A 312 -1.99 38.20 12.31
C GLN A 312 -2.35 37.83 13.75
N ALA A 313 -3.28 36.87 13.95
CA ALA A 313 -3.69 36.40 15.27
C ALA A 313 -2.53 35.77 16.05
N GLY A 314 -1.68 35.01 15.35
CA GLY A 314 -0.48 34.36 15.88
C GLY A 314 0.75 35.27 16.03
N LYS A 315 0.63 36.56 15.68
CA LYS A 315 1.73 37.55 15.71
C LYS A 315 2.96 37.11 14.91
N GLY A 316 2.71 36.56 13.72
CA GLY A 316 3.74 36.15 12.76
C GLY A 316 4.18 34.69 12.87
N VAL A 317 3.60 33.89 13.78
CA VAL A 317 3.80 32.44 13.84
C VAL A 317 2.46 31.73 13.89
N ILE A 318 2.37 30.57 13.26
CA ILE A 318 1.15 29.73 13.23
C ILE A 318 1.53 28.28 13.55
N GLY A 319 0.52 27.46 13.79
CA GLY A 319 0.67 26.00 13.77
C GLY A 319 -0.42 25.42 12.89
N PHE A 320 -0.53 24.09 12.82
CA PHE A 320 -1.60 23.40 12.08
C PHE A 320 -3.01 23.93 12.39
N ALA A 321 -3.22 24.44 13.61
CA ALA A 321 -4.44 25.10 14.07
C ALA A 321 -4.12 26.33 14.95
N PRO A 322 -5.13 27.15 15.32
CA PRO A 322 -4.93 28.22 16.28
C PRO A 322 -4.39 27.71 17.64
N ARG A 323 -3.48 28.48 18.25
CA ARG A 323 -2.79 28.16 19.52
C ARG A 323 -1.87 26.93 19.49
N THR A 324 -1.55 26.37 18.32
CA THR A 324 -0.64 25.21 18.18
C THR A 324 0.71 25.55 17.56
N ALA A 325 1.17 26.80 17.68
CA ALA A 325 2.31 27.30 16.91
C ALA A 325 3.57 26.42 16.92
N ASP A 326 4.07 26.14 15.72
CA ASP A 326 5.25 25.32 15.44
C ASP A 326 5.99 25.85 14.21
N VAL A 327 7.26 25.45 14.05
CA VAL A 327 8.10 25.96 12.96
C VAL A 327 7.73 25.38 11.59
N ASP A 328 7.12 24.18 11.54
CA ASP A 328 6.84 23.48 10.29
C ASP A 328 5.73 24.18 9.53
N ASP A 329 4.59 24.35 10.21
CA ASP A 329 3.42 25.05 9.71
C ASP A 329 3.71 26.54 9.51
N THR A 330 4.48 27.17 10.42
CA THR A 330 4.90 28.56 10.22
C THR A 330 5.73 28.69 8.94
N ALA A 331 6.76 27.88 8.75
CA ALA A 331 7.62 27.98 7.58
C ALA A 331 6.86 27.66 6.28
N LYS A 332 6.01 26.63 6.28
CA LYS A 332 5.18 26.30 5.11
C LYS A 332 4.15 27.37 4.81
N GLY A 333 3.52 27.96 5.83
CA GLY A 333 2.59 29.08 5.67
C GLY A 333 3.26 30.35 5.12
N LEU A 334 4.49 30.66 5.56
CA LEU A 334 5.28 31.75 4.99
C LEU A 334 5.60 31.49 3.52
N LEU A 335 6.01 30.26 3.18
CA LEU A 335 6.25 29.84 1.79
C LEU A 335 4.99 29.97 0.94
N ALA A 336 3.84 29.51 1.45
CA ALA A 336 2.54 29.66 0.79
C ALA A 336 2.18 31.12 0.52
N LEU A 337 2.31 32.00 1.51
CA LEU A 337 2.04 33.44 1.34
C LEU A 337 2.97 34.09 0.32
N MET A 338 4.24 33.68 0.27
CA MET A 338 5.17 34.13 -0.76
C MET A 338 4.73 33.68 -2.16
N SER A 339 4.37 32.40 -2.34
CA SER A 339 3.84 31.86 -3.60
C SER A 339 2.53 32.53 -4.03
N MET A 340 1.71 32.97 -3.09
CA MET A 340 0.46 33.72 -3.33
C MET A 340 0.67 35.24 -3.52
N ARG A 341 1.93 35.69 -3.61
CA ARG A 341 2.30 37.12 -3.78
C ARG A 341 1.77 38.01 -2.65
N ARG A 342 1.89 37.56 -1.41
CA ARG A 342 1.54 38.31 -0.18
C ARG A 342 2.76 38.53 0.73
N PRO A 343 3.85 39.16 0.24
CA PRO A 343 5.10 39.30 1.00
C PRO A 343 4.96 40.16 2.27
N CYS A 344 3.94 41.03 2.36
CA CYS A 344 3.69 41.84 3.56
C CYS A 344 3.26 41.03 4.79
N TYR A 345 2.73 39.82 4.59
CA TYR A 345 2.33 38.91 5.68
C TYR A 345 3.33 37.77 5.90
N ALA A 346 4.35 37.67 5.04
CA ALA A 346 5.33 36.58 5.06
C ALA A 346 6.68 37.00 5.68
N ASP A 347 6.65 37.65 6.84
CA ASP A 347 7.87 38.03 7.58
C ASP A 347 8.43 36.84 8.38
N PRO A 348 9.66 36.35 8.11
CA PRO A 348 10.23 35.22 8.82
C PRO A 348 10.80 35.57 10.21
N ARG A 349 10.96 36.86 10.56
CA ARG A 349 11.60 37.27 11.84
C ARG A 349 10.90 36.71 13.08
N PRO A 350 9.56 36.67 13.18
CA PRO A 350 8.87 36.04 14.31
C PRO A 350 9.17 34.53 14.42
N MET A 351 9.19 33.81 13.29
CA MET A 351 9.56 32.39 13.24
C MET A 351 10.99 32.19 13.77
N ILE A 352 11.94 32.99 13.27
CA ILE A 352 13.35 32.94 13.70
C ILE A 352 13.45 33.17 15.21
N ASN A 353 12.82 34.22 15.71
CA ASN A 353 12.87 34.58 17.13
C ASN A 353 12.30 33.50 18.07
N VAL A 354 11.31 32.72 17.62
CA VAL A 354 10.66 31.70 18.47
C VAL A 354 11.40 30.35 18.40
N PHE A 355 11.83 29.95 17.20
CA PHE A 355 12.22 28.57 16.93
C PHE A 355 13.72 28.36 16.68
N GLU A 356 14.50 29.41 16.42
CA GLU A 356 15.95 29.29 16.22
C GLU A 356 16.65 28.81 17.51
N ARG A 357 17.55 27.84 17.37
CA ARG A 357 18.49 27.39 18.40
C ARG A 357 19.92 27.49 17.88
N GLU A 358 20.87 26.93 18.62
CA GLU A 358 22.31 27.05 18.33
C GLU A 358 22.65 26.53 16.92
N ASP A 359 22.21 25.32 16.59
CA ASP A 359 22.60 24.58 15.39
C ASP A 359 21.44 24.27 14.43
N HIS A 360 20.18 24.42 14.86
CA HIS A 360 18.99 24.12 14.06
C HIS A 360 17.77 24.93 14.50
N PHE A 361 16.62 24.69 13.86
CA PHE A 361 15.31 25.20 14.28
C PHE A 361 14.49 24.07 14.90
N THR A 362 13.97 24.30 16.11
CA THR A 362 13.14 23.30 16.79
C THR A 362 11.69 23.38 16.34
N THR A 363 11.00 22.25 16.11
CA THR A 363 9.57 22.27 15.72
C THR A 363 8.70 22.88 16.81
N PHE A 364 8.82 22.37 18.03
CA PHE A 364 8.23 22.96 19.23
C PHE A 364 9.34 23.45 20.16
N GLY A 365 9.05 24.44 21.00
CA GLY A 365 10.08 25.13 21.80
C GLY A 365 10.97 24.22 22.68
N SER A 366 10.48 23.05 23.07
CA SER A 366 11.23 21.97 23.75
C SER A 366 10.93 20.62 23.09
N GLU A 367 11.89 20.06 22.36
CA GLU A 367 11.79 18.73 21.74
C GLU A 367 13.02 17.87 22.04
N ARG A 368 12.82 16.54 22.06
CA ARG A 368 13.91 15.56 22.26
C ARG A 368 14.73 15.39 20.99
N ASP A 369 14.04 15.16 19.87
CA ASP A 369 14.65 14.89 18.57
C ASP A 369 14.32 16.05 17.62
N PRO A 370 15.30 16.65 16.93
CA PRO A 370 15.05 17.70 15.94
C PRO A 370 14.33 17.13 14.73
N SER A 371 13.45 17.93 14.13
CA SER A 371 12.75 17.58 12.89
C SER A 371 13.58 17.92 11.66
N PHE A 372 13.80 16.93 10.80
CA PHE A 372 14.51 17.11 9.54
C PHE A 372 13.63 17.89 8.53
N THR A 373 12.37 17.50 8.39
CA THR A 373 11.43 18.13 7.44
C THR A 373 11.13 19.58 7.82
N SER A 374 11.02 19.88 9.11
CA SER A 374 10.80 21.26 9.56
C SER A 374 11.97 22.17 9.25
N ASN A 375 13.21 21.67 9.33
CA ASN A 375 14.37 22.45 8.90
C ASN A 375 14.45 22.59 7.37
N CYS A 376 13.95 21.63 6.59
CA CYS A 376 13.76 21.80 5.14
C CYS A 376 12.77 22.94 4.84
N HIS A 377 11.60 22.94 5.49
CA HIS A 377 10.62 24.00 5.31
C HIS A 377 11.15 25.37 5.75
N VAL A 378 11.89 25.45 6.87
CA VAL A 378 12.56 26.69 7.27
C VAL A 378 13.50 27.17 6.18
N LEU A 379 14.38 26.31 5.66
CA LEU A 379 15.31 26.68 4.60
C LEU A 379 14.55 27.20 3.36
N LEU A 380 13.54 26.47 2.89
CA LEU A 380 12.70 26.88 1.75
C LEU A 380 12.02 28.23 1.97
N SER A 381 11.44 28.45 3.15
CA SER A 381 10.75 29.69 3.49
C SER A 381 11.69 30.90 3.53
N LEU A 382 12.95 30.70 3.94
CA LEU A 382 13.98 31.75 3.94
C LEU A 382 14.51 32.01 2.54
N LEU A 383 14.73 30.96 1.72
CA LEU A 383 15.15 31.09 0.33
C LEU A 383 14.10 31.80 -0.54
N ALA A 384 12.82 31.63 -0.22
CA ALA A 384 11.72 32.34 -0.88
C ALA A 384 11.75 33.87 -0.67
N GLN A 385 12.50 34.37 0.32
CA GLN A 385 12.65 35.80 0.62
C GLN A 385 13.69 36.47 -0.29
N GLU A 386 13.61 36.27 -1.62
CA GLU A 386 14.67 36.64 -2.57
C GLU A 386 15.19 38.08 -2.42
N SER A 387 14.30 39.06 -2.23
CA SER A 387 14.66 40.48 -2.06
C SER A 387 15.42 40.79 -0.77
N ASN A 388 15.36 39.89 0.22
CA ASN A 388 15.84 40.09 1.58
C ASN A 388 16.85 39.01 2.02
N LEU A 389 17.36 38.17 1.11
CA LEU A 389 18.25 37.03 1.44
C LEU A 389 19.44 37.43 2.31
N HIS A 390 20.04 38.60 2.04
CA HIS A 390 21.19 39.12 2.80
C HIS A 390 20.91 39.30 4.30
N LEU A 391 19.65 39.55 4.70
CA LEU A 391 19.26 39.69 6.10
C LEU A 391 19.23 38.36 6.86
N TYR A 392 19.06 37.24 6.14
CA TYR A 392 18.84 35.91 6.73
C TYR A 392 19.97 34.94 6.42
N ARG A 393 21.10 35.44 5.91
CA ARG A 393 22.27 34.65 5.51
C ARG A 393 22.71 33.64 6.57
N ALA A 394 22.77 34.07 7.84
CA ALA A 394 23.21 33.22 8.95
C ALA A 394 22.23 32.06 9.19
N GLN A 395 20.92 32.32 9.10
CA GLN A 395 19.87 31.33 9.28
C GLN A 395 19.81 30.35 8.10
N ILE A 396 20.00 30.82 6.86
CA ILE A 396 20.09 29.98 5.66
C ILE A 396 21.29 29.03 5.77
N HIS A 397 22.47 29.56 6.15
CA HIS A 397 23.68 28.74 6.37
C HIS A 397 23.44 27.69 7.45
N LYS A 398 22.85 28.10 8.60
CA LYS A 398 22.52 27.19 9.71
C LYS A 398 21.62 26.04 9.29
N ALA A 399 20.48 26.33 8.65
CA ALA A 399 19.54 25.29 8.21
C ALA A 399 20.19 24.37 7.15
N THR A 400 20.94 24.94 6.21
CA THR A 400 21.69 24.16 5.19
C THR A 400 22.69 23.21 5.85
N LYS A 401 23.49 23.73 6.80
CA LYS A 401 24.49 22.96 7.52
C LYS A 401 23.86 21.82 8.32
N PHE A 402 22.79 22.10 9.06
CA PHE A 402 22.06 21.08 9.80
C PHE A 402 21.58 19.95 8.88
N LEU A 403 20.88 20.27 7.80
CA LEU A 403 20.35 19.28 6.86
C LEU A 403 21.46 18.46 6.17
N CYS A 404 22.54 19.13 5.78
CA CYS A 404 23.69 18.50 5.14
C CYS A 404 24.41 17.54 6.10
N ASP A 405 24.78 18.02 7.30
CA ASP A 405 25.47 17.20 8.30
C ASP A 405 24.58 16.04 8.79
N PHE A 406 23.26 16.25 8.92
CA PHE A 406 22.31 15.21 9.33
C PHE A 406 22.36 13.98 8.41
N LEU A 407 22.51 14.17 7.09
CA LEU A 407 22.59 13.07 6.13
C LEU A 407 24.01 12.63 5.84
N PHE A 408 24.98 13.55 5.86
CA PHE A 408 26.36 13.22 5.56
C PHE A 408 26.96 12.24 6.58
N TYR A 409 26.53 12.31 7.85
CA TYR A 409 27.04 11.46 8.93
C TYR A 409 26.08 10.34 9.37
N ARG A 410 25.00 10.08 8.61
CA ARG A 410 23.99 9.07 8.98
C ARG A 410 23.90 7.97 7.93
N ASP A 411 23.88 6.73 8.41
CA ASP A 411 23.58 5.55 7.59
C ASP A 411 22.07 5.32 7.44
N GLY A 412 21.68 4.74 6.30
CA GLY A 412 20.30 4.34 6.02
C GLY A 412 19.44 5.42 5.37
N SER A 413 18.12 5.17 5.35
CA SER A 413 17.13 6.07 4.77
C SER A 413 16.88 7.28 5.66
N VAL A 414 16.64 8.45 5.04
CA VAL A 414 16.19 9.63 5.77
C VAL A 414 14.81 9.37 6.38
N LYS A 415 14.63 9.76 7.65
CA LYS A 415 13.40 9.57 8.40
C LYS A 415 13.13 10.82 9.22
N ASP A 416 11.86 11.10 9.38
CA ASP A 416 11.37 12.20 10.20
C ASP A 416 10.15 11.74 11.01
N LYS A 417 10.04 12.23 12.25
CA LYS A 417 8.98 11.82 13.19
C LYS A 417 7.57 12.22 12.74
N TRP A 418 7.45 13.14 11.78
CA TRP A 418 6.18 13.59 11.24
C TRP A 418 5.71 12.76 10.03
N HIS A 419 6.58 11.92 9.44
CA HIS A 419 6.22 11.19 8.22
C HIS A 419 6.89 9.81 8.12
N MET A 420 6.09 8.75 7.91
CA MET A 420 6.57 7.36 7.88
C MET A 420 7.44 7.01 6.66
N THR A 421 7.17 7.58 5.49
CA THR A 421 7.99 7.34 4.28
C THR A 421 9.25 8.18 4.25
N SER A 422 10.35 7.61 3.77
CA SER A 422 11.59 8.34 3.49
C SER A 422 11.51 9.25 2.27
N SER A 423 10.54 9.02 1.37
CA SER A 423 10.44 9.80 0.12
C SER A 423 10.06 11.27 0.37
N TYR A 424 9.25 11.54 1.40
CA TYR A 424 8.83 12.91 1.72
C TYR A 424 10.00 13.81 2.19
N PRO A 425 10.79 13.43 3.21
CA PRO A 425 11.98 14.19 3.58
C PRO A 425 13.04 14.25 2.47
N SER A 426 13.20 13.18 1.66
CA SER A 426 14.08 13.20 0.48
C SER A 426 13.64 14.26 -0.54
N MET A 427 12.34 14.33 -0.85
CA MET A 427 11.78 15.31 -1.78
C MET A 427 12.04 16.73 -1.27
N LEU A 428 11.71 17.03 -0.01
CA LEU A 428 11.91 18.36 0.58
C LEU A 428 13.37 18.79 0.61
N LEU A 429 14.29 17.86 0.86
CA LEU A 429 15.72 18.15 0.81
C LEU A 429 16.17 18.51 -0.61
N VAL A 430 15.79 17.68 -1.59
CA VAL A 430 16.13 17.90 -3.00
C VAL A 430 15.60 19.25 -3.46
N GLU A 431 14.36 19.56 -3.09
CA GLU A 431 13.71 20.85 -3.31
C GLU A 431 14.53 22.01 -2.72
N ALA A 432 14.84 21.94 -1.42
CA ALA A 432 15.56 22.99 -0.71
C ALA A 432 16.99 23.20 -1.23
N PHE A 433 17.72 22.12 -1.48
CA PHE A 433 19.11 22.20 -1.97
C PHE A 433 19.17 22.59 -3.44
N SER A 434 18.22 22.18 -4.26
CA SER A 434 18.14 22.66 -5.66
C SER A 434 17.90 24.16 -5.71
N GLU A 435 16.99 24.67 -4.88
CA GLU A 435 16.70 26.10 -4.79
C GLU A 435 17.90 26.90 -4.23
N LEU A 436 18.57 26.36 -3.21
CA LEU A 436 19.80 26.94 -2.66
C LEU A 436 20.88 27.08 -3.75
N LEU A 437 21.11 26.02 -4.52
CA LEU A 437 22.12 26.00 -5.58
C LEU A 437 21.75 26.94 -6.72
N ARG A 438 20.49 26.97 -7.14
CA ARG A 438 19.98 27.93 -8.14
C ARG A 438 20.25 29.38 -7.73
N LEU A 439 19.90 29.75 -6.50
CA LEU A 439 20.14 31.09 -5.97
C LEU A 439 21.64 31.43 -5.82
N GLN A 440 22.49 30.42 -5.58
CA GLN A 440 23.93 30.59 -5.56
C GLN A 440 24.52 30.79 -6.97
N GLU A 441 24.02 30.06 -7.97
CA GLU A 441 24.38 30.25 -9.39
C GLU A 441 23.96 31.62 -9.90
N ASP A 442 22.78 32.10 -9.48
CA ASP A 442 22.27 33.46 -9.74
C ASP A 442 23.04 34.55 -8.96
N GLN A 443 24.07 34.19 -8.18
CA GLN A 443 24.88 35.08 -7.36
C GLN A 443 24.10 35.88 -6.30
N LYS A 444 22.90 35.42 -5.92
CA LYS A 444 22.05 36.07 -4.92
C LYS A 444 22.47 35.77 -3.47
N LEU A 445 23.23 34.71 -3.25
CA LEU A 445 23.68 34.26 -1.92
C LEU A 445 25.16 34.57 -1.62
N GLU A 446 25.87 35.32 -2.48
CA GLU A 446 27.32 35.54 -2.37
C GLU A 446 28.08 34.22 -2.03
N GLN A 447 29.20 34.26 -1.30
CA GLN A 447 29.90 33.05 -0.84
C GLN A 447 29.30 32.51 0.47
N LEU A 448 28.11 31.88 0.40
CA LEU A 448 27.38 31.39 1.58
C LEU A 448 28.06 30.19 2.22
N LEU A 449 28.46 29.23 1.40
CA LEU A 449 29.07 27.98 1.82
C LEU A 449 30.59 28.04 1.62
N THR A 450 31.31 27.40 2.53
CA THR A 450 32.71 27.04 2.26
C THR A 450 32.79 26.01 1.14
N SER A 451 33.97 25.86 0.52
CA SER A 451 34.15 24.86 -0.54
C SER A 451 33.82 23.45 -0.06
N ASP A 452 34.22 23.08 1.16
CA ASP A 452 33.91 21.77 1.74
C ASP A 452 32.40 21.56 1.93
N GLU A 453 31.71 22.53 2.55
CA GLU A 453 30.25 22.47 2.73
C GLU A 453 29.50 22.35 1.41
N GLN A 454 29.92 23.09 0.39
CA GLN A 454 29.34 23.04 -0.94
C GLN A 454 29.49 21.64 -1.58
N HIS A 455 30.66 21.01 -1.45
CA HIS A 455 30.85 19.63 -1.94
C HIS A 455 30.00 18.62 -1.17
N ARG A 456 29.84 18.79 0.15
CA ARG A 456 28.94 17.93 0.93
C ARG A 456 27.49 18.07 0.48
N VAL A 457 27.02 19.30 0.21
CA VAL A 457 25.69 19.55 -0.36
C VAL A 457 25.52 18.80 -1.69
N TYR A 458 26.51 18.85 -2.58
CA TYR A 458 26.47 18.09 -3.85
C TYR A 458 26.39 16.57 -3.64
N ILE A 459 27.20 16.03 -2.72
CA ILE A 459 27.19 14.60 -2.42
C ILE A 459 25.84 14.18 -1.84
N VAL A 460 25.32 14.91 -0.86
CA VAL A 460 24.04 14.64 -0.20
C VAL A 460 22.90 14.71 -1.21
N LEU A 461 22.87 15.75 -2.06
CA LEU A 461 21.86 15.90 -3.11
C LEU A 461 21.91 14.74 -4.10
N PHE A 462 23.11 14.44 -4.64
CA PHE A 462 23.30 13.35 -5.60
C PHE A 462 22.89 12.00 -5.02
N GLN A 463 23.34 11.68 -3.81
CA GLN A 463 22.99 10.41 -3.17
C GLN A 463 21.50 10.31 -2.86
N THR A 464 20.85 11.39 -2.44
CA THR A 464 19.41 11.39 -2.17
C THR A 464 18.61 11.12 -3.45
N CYS A 465 18.94 11.79 -4.56
CA CYS A 465 18.33 11.53 -5.86
C CYS A 465 18.60 10.10 -6.35
N LEU A 466 19.85 9.64 -6.30
CA LEU A 466 20.24 8.31 -6.76
C LEU A 466 19.54 7.20 -5.96
N ARG A 467 19.52 7.30 -4.63
CA ARG A 467 18.84 6.32 -3.77
C ARG A 467 17.34 6.29 -4.03
N THR A 468 16.72 7.44 -4.25
CA THR A 468 15.29 7.53 -4.58
C THR A 468 15.01 6.85 -5.92
N LEU A 469 15.82 7.09 -6.94
CA LEU A 469 15.72 6.42 -8.24
C LEU A 469 15.89 4.91 -8.09
N LEU A 470 16.95 4.45 -7.41
CA LEU A 470 17.22 3.03 -7.17
C LEU A 470 16.10 2.32 -6.38
N ALA A 471 15.43 3.02 -5.46
CA ALA A 471 14.29 2.46 -4.73
C ALA A 471 13.03 2.29 -5.59
N GLN A 472 12.96 2.95 -6.75
CA GLN A 472 11.80 2.97 -7.65
C GLN A 472 12.05 2.25 -8.98
N THR A 473 13.28 1.80 -9.26
CA THR A 473 13.71 1.31 -10.59
C THR A 473 12.76 0.28 -11.16
N SER A 474 12.43 -0.76 -10.40
CA SER A 474 11.62 -1.86 -10.93
C SER A 474 10.21 -1.40 -11.32
N LEU A 475 9.58 -0.54 -10.53
CA LEU A 475 8.23 -0.01 -10.83
C LEU A 475 8.27 0.94 -12.03
N THR A 476 9.27 1.83 -12.08
CA THR A 476 9.41 2.79 -13.17
C THR A 476 9.71 2.10 -14.50
N GLU A 477 10.65 1.15 -14.52
CA GLU A 477 10.96 0.37 -15.71
C GLU A 477 9.75 -0.45 -16.18
N SER A 478 9.02 -1.06 -15.24
CA SER A 478 7.81 -1.84 -15.55
C SER A 478 6.73 -1.02 -16.25
N ALA A 479 6.53 0.23 -15.85
CA ALA A 479 5.55 1.12 -16.45
C ALA A 479 5.85 1.39 -17.95
N LEU A 480 7.11 1.30 -18.38
CA LEU A 480 7.51 1.51 -19.77
C LEU A 480 7.03 0.39 -20.71
N PHE A 481 6.75 -0.80 -20.18
CA PHE A 481 6.25 -1.92 -20.98
C PHE A 481 4.72 -1.88 -21.19
N LEU A 482 3.97 -1.22 -20.29
CA LEU A 482 2.50 -1.21 -20.31
C LEU A 482 1.88 -0.81 -21.67
N PRO A 483 2.39 0.21 -22.40
CA PRO A 483 1.83 0.57 -23.70
C PRO A 483 1.91 -0.57 -24.73
N PHE A 484 2.97 -1.38 -24.70
CA PHE A 484 3.13 -2.53 -25.59
C PHE A 484 2.11 -3.63 -25.27
N LEU A 485 1.96 -3.98 -23.99
CA LEU A 485 0.98 -4.99 -23.58
C LEU A 485 -0.45 -4.57 -23.93
N ARG A 486 -0.81 -3.31 -23.66
CA ARG A 486 -2.15 -2.76 -23.97
C ARG A 486 -2.47 -2.83 -25.46
N LYS A 487 -1.48 -2.59 -26.32
CA LYS A 487 -1.64 -2.68 -27.77
C LYS A 487 -1.87 -4.13 -28.24
N GLU A 488 -1.14 -5.08 -27.68
CA GLU A 488 -1.17 -6.49 -28.10
C GLU A 488 -2.26 -7.32 -27.43
N LYS A 489 -2.93 -6.75 -26.43
CA LYS A 489 -3.96 -7.39 -25.60
C LYS A 489 -5.08 -8.07 -26.40
N GLU A 490 -5.54 -7.46 -27.49
CA GLU A 490 -6.66 -7.97 -28.29
C GLU A 490 -6.22 -8.78 -29.54
N ALA A 491 -4.90 -8.97 -29.72
CA ALA A 491 -4.37 -9.59 -30.93
C ALA A 491 -4.73 -11.08 -31.07
N ILE A 492 -4.85 -11.80 -29.95
CA ILE A 492 -5.12 -13.24 -29.93
C ILE A 492 -6.56 -13.55 -29.54
N PHE A 493 -7.05 -13.05 -28.42
CA PHE A 493 -8.42 -13.28 -27.95
C PHE A 493 -9.22 -11.97 -27.94
N SER A 494 -10.39 -11.97 -28.57
CA SER A 494 -11.25 -10.78 -28.67
C SER A 494 -11.97 -10.55 -27.33
N ARG A 495 -11.94 -9.32 -26.82
CA ARG A 495 -12.61 -8.94 -25.56
C ARG A 495 -14.01 -8.39 -25.81
N ASP A 496 -14.88 -9.22 -26.36
CA ASP A 496 -16.26 -8.85 -26.75
C ASP A 496 -17.23 -8.83 -25.53
N GLY A 497 -16.74 -8.50 -24.33
CA GLY A 497 -17.54 -8.51 -23.09
C GLY A 497 -17.81 -9.90 -22.49
N THR A 498 -17.19 -10.96 -23.01
CA THR A 498 -17.31 -12.35 -22.51
C THR A 498 -16.20 -12.76 -21.54
N MET A 499 -15.19 -11.89 -21.34
CA MET A 499 -14.07 -12.12 -20.43
C MET A 499 -14.46 -11.65 -19.02
N LEU A 500 -14.29 -12.53 -18.03
CA LEU A 500 -14.72 -12.42 -16.63
C LEU A 500 -13.76 -11.57 -15.78
N THR A 501 -12.48 -11.45 -16.18
CA THR A 501 -11.44 -10.80 -15.37
C THR A 501 -11.14 -9.35 -15.78
N PRO A 502 -11.11 -8.41 -14.81
CA PRO A 502 -10.55 -7.07 -15.00
C PRO A 502 -9.09 -7.13 -15.49
N ASP A 503 -8.63 -6.05 -16.11
CA ASP A 503 -7.27 -5.92 -16.68
C ASP A 503 -6.13 -5.89 -15.65
N ASP A 504 -6.41 -6.20 -14.38
CA ASP A 504 -5.50 -6.04 -13.25
C ASP A 504 -4.17 -6.81 -13.42
N TYR A 505 -4.17 -7.89 -14.22
CA TYR A 505 -2.95 -8.63 -14.55
C TYR A 505 -1.95 -7.82 -15.39
N LEU A 506 -2.41 -6.83 -16.17
CA LEU A 506 -1.53 -5.97 -16.98
C LEU A 506 -0.61 -5.10 -16.11
N ASP A 507 -1.05 -4.74 -14.91
CA ASP A 507 -0.26 -3.93 -13.99
C ASP A 507 0.78 -4.76 -13.22
N ILE A 508 0.56 -6.07 -13.11
CA ILE A 508 1.44 -6.99 -12.34
C ILE A 508 2.49 -7.67 -13.23
N ILE A 509 2.15 -8.00 -14.48
CA ILE A 509 3.05 -8.75 -15.38
C ILE A 509 4.39 -8.02 -15.58
N PRO A 510 4.43 -6.73 -15.97
CA PRO A 510 5.70 -6.04 -16.17
C PRO A 510 6.53 -5.98 -14.88
N TYR A 511 5.87 -5.65 -13.76
CA TYR A 511 6.51 -5.60 -12.45
C TYR A 511 7.17 -6.90 -12.05
N THR A 512 6.47 -8.03 -12.24
CA THR A 512 6.99 -9.35 -11.88
C THR A 512 8.25 -9.71 -12.66
N TRP A 513 8.27 -9.44 -13.96
CA TRP A 513 9.44 -9.71 -14.81
C TRP A 513 10.63 -8.81 -14.47
N VAL A 514 10.40 -7.50 -14.31
CA VAL A 514 11.47 -6.54 -14.01
C VAL A 514 12.05 -6.77 -12.61
N ILE A 515 11.20 -6.90 -11.57
CA ILE A 515 11.69 -7.05 -10.19
C ILE A 515 12.48 -8.34 -10.01
N CYS A 516 12.13 -9.42 -10.72
CA CYS A 516 12.88 -10.66 -10.64
C CYS A 516 14.30 -10.48 -11.19
N GLY A 517 14.46 -9.80 -12.32
CA GLY A 517 15.78 -9.46 -12.89
C GLY A 517 16.61 -8.57 -11.96
N ASP A 518 16.01 -7.51 -11.43
CA ASP A 518 16.66 -6.58 -10.51
C ASP A 518 17.13 -7.28 -9.22
N ARG A 519 16.27 -8.10 -8.62
CA ARG A 519 16.54 -8.77 -7.33
C ARG A 519 17.72 -9.73 -7.40
N ILE A 520 17.92 -10.40 -8.55
CA ILE A 520 19.01 -11.35 -8.75
C ILE A 520 20.17 -10.73 -9.54
N SER A 521 20.09 -9.45 -9.89
CA SER A 521 21.07 -8.71 -10.70
C SER A 521 21.37 -9.38 -12.04
N ILE A 522 20.36 -9.99 -12.66
CA ILE A 522 20.44 -10.55 -14.01
C ILE A 522 19.66 -9.62 -14.95
N HIS A 523 20.39 -8.94 -15.83
CA HIS A 523 19.81 -8.00 -16.78
C HIS A 523 19.49 -8.71 -18.10
N THR A 524 18.25 -9.17 -18.23
CA THR A 524 17.73 -9.66 -19.52
C THR A 524 17.57 -8.51 -20.52
N SER A 525 17.66 -8.78 -21.82
CA SER A 525 17.37 -7.75 -22.81
C SER A 525 15.91 -7.29 -22.70
N PRO A 526 15.60 -6.00 -22.94
CA PRO A 526 14.21 -5.52 -22.93
C PRO A 526 13.31 -6.27 -23.93
N SER A 527 13.88 -6.75 -25.03
CA SER A 527 13.16 -7.58 -26.01
C SER A 527 12.77 -8.94 -25.41
N LEU A 528 13.70 -9.64 -24.75
CA LEU A 528 13.39 -10.91 -24.08
C LEU A 528 12.34 -10.71 -22.98
N ALA A 529 12.47 -9.65 -22.18
CA ALA A 529 11.50 -9.30 -21.15
C ALA A 529 10.10 -9.05 -21.76
N LEU A 530 10.01 -8.26 -22.83
CA LEU A 530 8.75 -7.98 -23.51
C LEU A 530 8.12 -9.26 -24.09
N GLU A 531 8.87 -10.12 -24.76
CA GLU A 531 8.35 -11.38 -25.31
C GLU A 531 7.77 -12.27 -24.20
N MET A 532 8.45 -12.36 -23.06
CA MET A 532 7.98 -13.14 -21.93
C MET A 532 6.78 -12.49 -21.21
N MET A 533 6.71 -11.16 -21.17
CA MET A 533 5.53 -10.43 -20.67
C MET A 533 4.31 -10.67 -21.57
N LEU A 534 4.47 -10.60 -22.89
CA LEU A 534 3.42 -10.91 -23.86
C LEU A 534 2.96 -12.37 -23.73
N LEU A 535 3.90 -13.31 -23.62
CA LEU A 535 3.58 -14.72 -23.40
C LEU A 535 2.80 -14.94 -22.10
N SER A 536 3.18 -14.25 -21.02
CA SER A 536 2.48 -14.30 -19.72
C SER A 536 1.06 -13.75 -19.84
N MET A 537 0.89 -12.61 -20.53
CA MET A 537 -0.41 -12.00 -20.80
C MET A 537 -1.32 -12.96 -21.56
N TYR A 538 -0.80 -13.60 -22.62
CA TYR A 538 -1.57 -14.59 -23.36
C TYR A 538 -1.84 -15.87 -22.56
N GLY A 539 -0.96 -16.25 -21.63
CA GLY A 539 -1.21 -17.35 -20.69
C GLY A 539 -2.49 -17.12 -19.88
N TYR A 540 -2.66 -15.93 -19.29
CA TYR A 540 -3.90 -15.55 -18.59
C TYR A 540 -5.14 -15.62 -19.50
N GLN A 541 -5.00 -15.14 -20.75
CA GLN A 541 -6.13 -15.16 -21.69
C GLN A 541 -6.50 -16.56 -22.16
N VAL A 542 -5.53 -17.47 -22.28
CA VAL A 542 -5.79 -18.88 -22.61
C VAL A 542 -6.55 -19.56 -21.49
N ASP A 543 -6.13 -19.35 -20.25
CA ASP A 543 -6.80 -19.90 -19.05
C ASP A 543 -8.29 -19.50 -19.05
N GLU A 544 -8.54 -18.19 -19.18
CA GLU A 544 -9.88 -17.62 -19.25
C GLU A 544 -10.67 -18.13 -20.47
N PHE A 545 -10.02 -18.30 -21.62
CA PHE A 545 -10.64 -18.85 -22.83
C PHE A 545 -11.12 -20.30 -22.61
N PHE A 546 -10.33 -21.13 -21.94
CA PHE A 546 -10.72 -22.50 -21.65
C PHE A 546 -11.86 -22.57 -20.62
N GLU A 547 -11.79 -21.77 -19.55
CA GLU A 547 -12.80 -21.74 -18.48
C GLU A 547 -14.16 -21.17 -18.95
N SER A 548 -14.14 -20.05 -19.67
CA SER A 548 -15.37 -19.30 -20.01
C SER A 548 -16.02 -19.73 -21.31
N SER A 549 -15.24 -20.25 -22.27
CA SER A 549 -15.65 -20.30 -23.68
C SER A 549 -15.42 -21.65 -24.36
N ALA A 550 -14.27 -22.31 -24.12
CA ALA A 550 -13.97 -23.58 -24.78
C ALA A 550 -14.74 -24.77 -24.17
N MET A 551 -14.94 -24.72 -22.86
CA MET A 551 -15.58 -25.80 -22.08
C MET A 551 -17.05 -25.53 -21.73
N THR A 552 -17.59 -24.36 -22.08
CA THR A 552 -19.01 -24.01 -21.95
C THR A 552 -19.75 -24.32 -23.26
N GLY A 553 -20.76 -25.20 -23.23
CA GLY A 553 -21.63 -25.49 -24.39
C GLY A 553 -21.32 -26.79 -25.17
N HIS A 554 -21.12 -26.70 -26.50
CA HIS A 554 -21.25 -27.79 -27.48
C HIS A 554 -20.36 -29.04 -27.29
N TYR A 555 -19.30 -28.97 -26.48
CA TYR A 555 -18.45 -30.12 -26.19
C TYR A 555 -18.78 -30.73 -24.83
N GLN A 556 -19.35 -31.94 -24.85
CA GLN A 556 -19.67 -32.66 -23.61
C GLN A 556 -18.42 -33.31 -22.96
N ASN A 557 -17.28 -33.39 -23.65
CA ASN A 557 -16.04 -33.98 -23.12
C ASN A 557 -14.78 -33.23 -23.60
N GLY A 558 -13.70 -33.25 -22.81
CA GLY A 558 -12.42 -32.62 -23.19
C GLY A 558 -11.71 -33.30 -24.36
N SER A 559 -12.09 -34.53 -24.74
CA SER A 559 -11.45 -35.28 -25.83
C SER A 559 -11.69 -34.66 -27.21
N ASP A 560 -12.84 -34.03 -27.43
CA ASP A 560 -13.15 -33.37 -28.69
C ASP A 560 -12.33 -32.07 -28.84
N VAL A 561 -12.17 -31.32 -27.75
CA VAL A 561 -11.30 -30.12 -27.71
C VAL A 561 -9.83 -30.49 -27.89
N LYS A 562 -9.37 -31.58 -27.28
CA LYS A 562 -8.02 -32.11 -27.51
C LYS A 562 -7.76 -32.48 -28.97
N ARG A 563 -8.74 -33.10 -29.65
CA ARG A 563 -8.63 -33.38 -31.09
C ARG A 563 -8.52 -32.09 -31.90
N LEU A 564 -9.32 -31.07 -31.58
CA LEU A 564 -9.21 -29.76 -32.22
C LEU A 564 -7.81 -29.15 -31.99
N VAL A 565 -7.30 -29.17 -30.75
CA VAL A 565 -5.94 -28.68 -30.43
C VAL A 565 -4.89 -29.42 -31.26
N ASP A 566 -4.97 -30.75 -31.34
CA ASP A 566 -4.04 -31.56 -32.12
C ASP A 566 -4.11 -31.25 -33.62
N ASP A 567 -5.32 -31.03 -34.16
CA ASP A 567 -5.51 -30.63 -35.56
C ASP A 567 -4.91 -29.25 -35.84
N VAL A 568 -5.09 -28.29 -34.92
CA VAL A 568 -4.50 -26.94 -35.05
C VAL A 568 -2.98 -26.98 -34.95
N LEU A 569 -2.43 -27.76 -34.02
CA LEU A 569 -0.97 -27.95 -33.88
C LEU A 569 -0.38 -28.53 -35.15
N GLN A 570 -0.98 -29.60 -35.70
CA GLN A 570 -0.53 -30.22 -36.95
C GLN A 570 -0.56 -29.27 -38.15
N GLN A 571 -1.55 -28.37 -38.22
CA GLN A 571 -1.63 -27.35 -39.28
C GLN A 571 -0.53 -26.27 -39.18
N ASN A 572 0.07 -26.11 -38.00
CA ASN A 572 1.11 -25.13 -37.73
C ASN A 572 2.54 -25.70 -37.77
N VAL A 573 2.70 -27.02 -37.93
CA VAL A 573 4.01 -27.61 -38.20
C VAL A 573 4.46 -27.22 -39.62
N THR A 574 5.61 -26.56 -39.73
CA THR A 574 6.27 -26.25 -41.01
C THR A 574 6.60 -27.56 -41.73
N LYS A 575 5.87 -27.87 -42.80
CA LYS A 575 6.21 -29.01 -43.66
C LYS A 575 7.57 -28.74 -44.32
N GLY A 576 8.54 -29.62 -44.05
CA GLY A 576 9.69 -29.80 -44.95
C GLY A 576 9.21 -30.20 -46.36
N PRO A 577 10.05 -30.06 -47.39
CA PRO A 577 9.62 -30.28 -48.77
C PRO A 577 9.31 -31.76 -48.98
N GLU A 578 8.03 -32.09 -49.14
CA GLU A 578 7.58 -33.41 -49.57
C GLU A 578 6.63 -33.34 -50.78
N PRO A 579 6.61 -34.41 -51.60
CA PRO A 579 6.22 -34.34 -52.99
C PRO A 579 4.71 -34.31 -53.19
N SER A 580 4.31 -33.60 -54.23
CA SER A 580 2.94 -33.52 -54.73
C SER A 580 2.31 -34.90 -54.96
N ASN A 581 1.11 -35.12 -54.42
CA ASN A 581 0.07 -35.92 -55.09
C ASN A 581 -1.34 -35.61 -54.55
N GLY A 582 -2.10 -34.89 -55.38
CA GLY A 582 -3.41 -35.29 -55.91
C GLY A 582 -4.60 -35.65 -54.98
N THR A 583 -5.62 -34.77 -55.05
CA THR A 583 -7.09 -35.06 -55.03
C THR A 583 -7.71 -35.49 -53.69
N SER A 584 -8.97 -35.20 -53.30
CA SER A 584 -10.18 -34.71 -53.97
C SER A 584 -11.11 -34.02 -52.93
N LYS A 585 -11.82 -32.97 -53.34
CA LYS A 585 -12.92 -32.34 -52.56
C LYS A 585 -14.18 -33.23 -52.57
N ARG A 586 -14.84 -33.36 -51.43
CA ARG A 586 -16.28 -33.67 -51.37
C ARG A 586 -16.98 -32.75 -50.36
N ASP A 587 -17.91 -31.97 -50.90
CA ASP A 587 -18.96 -31.25 -50.19
C ASP A 587 -19.97 -32.23 -49.58
N THR A 588 -20.40 -31.94 -48.35
CA THR A 588 -21.74 -32.30 -47.86
C THR A 588 -22.26 -31.15 -47.01
N GLY A 589 -23.29 -30.48 -47.51
CA GLY A 589 -24.12 -29.56 -46.73
C GLY A 589 -25.27 -30.30 -46.05
N ALA A 590 -25.59 -29.89 -44.83
CA ALA A 590 -26.94 -29.63 -44.30
C ALA A 590 -26.85 -29.47 -42.78
N LEU A 591 -27.04 -28.25 -42.27
CA LEU A 591 -27.26 -27.97 -40.85
C LEU A 591 -28.63 -27.32 -40.69
N SER A 592 -29.49 -28.01 -39.96
CA SER A 592 -30.77 -27.51 -39.48
C SER A 592 -30.55 -26.41 -38.43
N GLN A 593 -31.38 -25.37 -38.51
CA GLN A 593 -31.56 -24.35 -37.48
C GLN A 593 -32.06 -24.96 -36.16
N VAL A 594 -31.64 -24.40 -35.02
CA VAL A 594 -32.50 -24.06 -33.85
C VAL A 594 -31.68 -23.38 -32.73
N THR A 595 -32.17 -22.19 -32.34
CA THR A 595 -32.06 -21.38 -31.09
C THR A 595 -30.74 -20.83 -30.53
N GLN A 596 -30.83 -19.53 -30.20
CA GLN A 596 -29.90 -18.66 -29.47
C GLN A 596 -29.85 -18.99 -27.97
N GLU A 597 -28.64 -19.16 -27.45
CA GLU A 597 -28.16 -18.71 -26.14
C GLU A 597 -26.63 -18.52 -26.26
N ALA A 598 -26.07 -17.47 -25.65
CA ALA A 598 -24.72 -16.99 -25.91
C ALA A 598 -23.64 -18.04 -25.59
N THR A 599 -23.18 -18.73 -26.63
CA THR A 599 -22.07 -19.70 -26.64
C THR A 599 -21.20 -19.37 -27.86
N MET A 600 -19.87 -19.35 -27.74
CA MET A 600 -18.99 -19.11 -28.90
C MET A 600 -19.23 -20.19 -29.98
N SER A 601 -19.39 -19.78 -31.25
CA SER A 601 -19.54 -20.74 -32.34
C SER A 601 -18.23 -21.48 -32.62
N MET A 602 -18.31 -22.75 -33.03
CA MET A 602 -17.17 -23.62 -33.38
C MET A 602 -16.07 -22.93 -34.23
N PRO A 603 -16.41 -22.12 -35.26
CA PRO A 603 -15.40 -21.37 -36.02
C PRO A 603 -14.63 -20.32 -35.20
N LYS A 604 -15.27 -19.67 -34.22
CA LYS A 604 -14.63 -18.66 -33.37
C LYS A 604 -13.65 -19.29 -32.37
N MET A 605 -14.01 -20.43 -31.78
CA MET A 605 -13.14 -21.19 -30.87
C MET A 605 -11.89 -21.69 -31.62
N SER A 606 -12.09 -22.32 -32.77
CA SER A 606 -10.99 -22.75 -33.64
C SER A 606 -10.10 -21.57 -34.05
N ALA A 607 -10.67 -20.40 -34.37
CA ALA A 607 -9.90 -19.22 -34.72
C ALA A 607 -9.04 -18.67 -33.56
N GLY A 608 -9.53 -18.68 -32.31
CA GLY A 608 -8.76 -18.29 -31.14
C GLY A 608 -7.53 -19.19 -30.91
N LEU A 609 -7.75 -20.50 -30.89
CA LEU A 609 -6.67 -21.49 -30.78
C LEU A 609 -5.67 -21.39 -31.93
N HIS A 610 -6.14 -21.20 -33.16
CA HIS A 610 -5.27 -20.98 -34.32
C HIS A 610 -4.38 -19.76 -34.16
N ARG A 611 -4.92 -18.62 -33.70
CA ARG A 611 -4.14 -17.41 -33.47
C ARG A 611 -3.10 -17.61 -32.38
N PHE A 612 -3.46 -18.22 -31.26
CA PHE A 612 -2.54 -18.47 -30.14
C PHE A 612 -1.40 -19.41 -30.54
N ILE A 613 -1.73 -20.58 -31.09
CA ILE A 613 -0.73 -21.57 -31.53
C ILE A 613 0.15 -20.99 -32.65
N SER A 614 -0.43 -20.25 -33.59
CA SER A 614 0.34 -19.59 -34.65
C SER A 614 1.30 -18.55 -34.11
N TYR A 615 0.85 -17.73 -33.15
CA TYR A 615 1.69 -16.70 -32.53
C TYR A 615 2.95 -17.32 -31.92
N ILE A 616 2.80 -18.43 -31.18
CA ILE A 616 3.92 -19.12 -30.54
C ILE A 616 4.80 -19.84 -31.58
N LEU A 617 4.24 -20.76 -32.37
CA LEU A 617 5.03 -21.66 -33.21
C LEU A 617 5.62 -20.98 -34.46
N LYS A 618 5.02 -19.87 -34.92
CA LYS A 618 5.54 -19.09 -36.06
C LYS A 618 6.30 -17.83 -35.61
N HIS A 619 6.56 -17.69 -34.32
CA HIS A 619 7.37 -16.59 -33.81
C HIS A 619 8.74 -16.57 -34.51
N PRO A 620 9.26 -15.40 -34.97
CA PRO A 620 10.51 -15.34 -35.73
C PRO A 620 11.69 -16.00 -35.02
N SER A 621 11.83 -15.81 -33.70
CA SER A 621 12.88 -16.43 -32.91
C SER A 621 12.69 -17.94 -32.74
N VAL A 622 11.45 -18.44 -32.75
CA VAL A 622 11.19 -19.89 -32.73
C VAL A 622 11.60 -20.51 -34.06
N ALA A 623 11.27 -19.87 -35.18
CA ALA A 623 11.67 -20.33 -36.51
C ALA A 623 13.20 -20.38 -36.70
N GLN A 624 13.94 -19.49 -36.01
CA GLN A 624 15.40 -19.42 -36.05
C GLN A 624 16.09 -20.26 -34.95
N ALA A 625 15.35 -20.81 -34.00
CA ALA A 625 15.91 -21.63 -32.92
C ALA A 625 16.36 -23.01 -33.43
N HIS A 626 17.18 -23.70 -32.64
CA HIS A 626 17.59 -25.07 -32.94
C HIS A 626 16.38 -26.02 -33.04
N PRO A 627 16.33 -26.99 -33.98
CA PRO A 627 15.18 -27.88 -34.18
C PRO A 627 14.76 -28.68 -32.93
N ASN A 628 15.70 -29.01 -32.05
CA ASN A 628 15.40 -29.69 -30.79
C ASN A 628 14.55 -28.81 -29.86
N HIS A 629 14.85 -27.50 -29.77
CA HIS A 629 14.07 -26.57 -28.96
C HIS A 629 12.70 -26.29 -29.57
N GLN A 630 12.60 -26.23 -30.91
CA GLN A 630 11.32 -26.14 -31.61
C GLN A 630 10.42 -27.36 -31.30
N SER A 631 11.01 -28.56 -31.32
CA SER A 631 10.31 -29.81 -31.03
C SER A 631 9.88 -29.91 -29.56
N GLU A 632 10.73 -29.44 -28.65
CA GLU A 632 10.46 -29.35 -27.22
C GLU A 632 9.29 -28.38 -26.95
N LEU A 633 9.35 -27.16 -27.50
CA LEU A 633 8.28 -26.18 -27.41
C LEU A 633 6.95 -26.72 -27.94
N HIS A 634 6.96 -27.40 -29.09
CA HIS A 634 5.76 -28.03 -29.62
C HIS A 634 5.17 -29.06 -28.65
N ARG A 635 6.02 -29.87 -28.01
CA ARG A 635 5.57 -30.89 -27.05
C ARG A 635 5.00 -30.27 -25.78
N GLU A 636 5.69 -29.31 -25.19
CA GLU A 636 5.25 -28.67 -23.94
C GLU A 636 4.01 -27.76 -24.17
N LEU A 637 3.91 -27.09 -25.32
CA LEU A 637 2.70 -26.33 -25.71
C LEU A 637 1.49 -27.26 -25.85
N ARG A 638 1.67 -28.44 -26.46
CA ARG A 638 0.62 -29.46 -26.55
C ARG A 638 0.20 -29.94 -25.16
N ALA A 639 1.16 -30.21 -24.28
CA ALA A 639 0.88 -30.64 -22.91
C ALA A 639 0.07 -29.59 -22.13
N PHE A 640 0.46 -28.31 -22.20
CA PHE A 640 -0.26 -27.18 -21.61
C PHE A 640 -1.72 -27.09 -22.08
N LEU A 641 -1.97 -27.12 -23.39
CA LEU A 641 -3.33 -27.03 -23.93
C LEU A 641 -4.19 -28.26 -23.61
N HIS A 642 -3.58 -29.46 -23.60
CA HIS A 642 -4.27 -30.69 -23.18
C HIS A 642 -4.59 -30.67 -21.68
N ALA A 643 -3.71 -30.09 -20.87
CA ALA A 643 -3.88 -29.99 -19.43
C ALA A 643 -5.08 -29.12 -19.04
N HIS A 644 -5.38 -28.04 -19.75
CA HIS A 644 -6.64 -27.29 -19.55
C HIS A 644 -7.88 -28.17 -19.78
N CYS A 645 -7.84 -29.04 -20.79
CA CYS A 645 -8.94 -29.98 -21.07
C CYS A 645 -9.07 -31.02 -19.96
N ASP A 646 -7.94 -31.59 -19.49
CA ASP A 646 -7.92 -32.59 -18.42
C ASP A 646 -8.35 -32.02 -17.07
N GLN A 647 -7.86 -30.82 -16.72
CA GLN A 647 -8.27 -30.09 -15.52
C GLN A 647 -9.77 -29.81 -15.55
N SER A 648 -10.31 -29.38 -16.69
CA SER A 648 -11.75 -29.13 -16.85
C SER A 648 -12.60 -30.40 -16.72
N ASP A 649 -12.11 -31.54 -17.20
CA ASP A 649 -12.75 -32.84 -16.99
C ASP A 649 -12.76 -33.22 -15.50
N GLU A 650 -11.67 -32.98 -14.78
CA GLU A 650 -11.58 -33.20 -13.32
C GLU A 650 -12.49 -32.25 -12.53
N ASN A 651 -12.52 -30.96 -12.86
CA ASN A 651 -13.44 -29.98 -12.26
C ASN A 651 -14.89 -30.44 -12.40
N ARG A 652 -15.28 -30.97 -13.57
CA ARG A 652 -16.63 -31.51 -13.78
C ARG A 652 -16.92 -32.77 -12.96
N ARG A 653 -15.93 -33.64 -12.75
CA ARG A 653 -16.07 -34.79 -11.86
C ARG A 653 -16.32 -34.33 -10.42
N LEU A 654 -15.53 -33.38 -9.92
CA LEU A 654 -15.71 -32.81 -8.59
C LEU A 654 -17.08 -32.12 -8.48
N ALA A 655 -17.46 -31.33 -9.48
CA ALA A 655 -18.72 -30.59 -9.48
C ALA A 655 -19.97 -31.49 -9.55
N ALA A 656 -19.84 -32.71 -10.08
CA ALA A 656 -20.92 -33.70 -10.10
C ALA A 656 -21.11 -34.42 -8.75
N GLN A 657 -20.19 -34.26 -7.80
CA GLN A 657 -20.34 -34.81 -6.44
C GLN A 657 -21.20 -33.89 -5.55
N ASP A 658 -21.85 -34.49 -4.56
CA ASP A 658 -22.57 -33.76 -3.51
C ASP A 658 -21.61 -33.05 -2.54
N GLU A 659 -20.50 -33.73 -2.18
CA GLU A 659 -19.42 -33.20 -1.34
C GLU A 659 -18.24 -32.75 -2.21
N CYS A 660 -17.69 -31.56 -1.90
CA CYS A 660 -16.57 -30.96 -2.64
C CYS A 660 -15.25 -30.91 -1.85
N ASP A 661 -15.21 -31.43 -0.62
CA ASP A 661 -14.01 -31.42 0.23
C ASP A 661 -12.96 -32.45 -0.21
N GLU A 662 -13.36 -33.43 -1.02
CA GLU A 662 -12.52 -34.51 -1.54
C GLU A 662 -13.01 -35.02 -2.90
N LEU A 663 -12.07 -35.37 -3.78
CA LEU A 663 -12.33 -36.01 -5.08
C LEU A 663 -12.38 -37.54 -4.92
N HIS A 664 -13.54 -38.15 -5.10
CA HIS A 664 -13.77 -39.57 -4.76
C HIS A 664 -13.15 -40.56 -5.75
N SER A 665 -12.99 -40.18 -7.02
CA SER A 665 -12.48 -41.06 -8.09
C SER A 665 -11.57 -40.27 -9.04
N PRO A 666 -10.40 -39.81 -8.56
CA PRO A 666 -9.49 -39.03 -9.38
C PRO A 666 -8.92 -39.89 -10.52
N SER A 667 -8.72 -39.30 -11.71
CA SER A 667 -8.11 -40.04 -12.83
C SER A 667 -6.60 -40.24 -12.67
N GLN A 668 -5.97 -39.51 -11.75
CA GLN A 668 -4.54 -39.49 -11.46
C GLN A 668 -4.29 -39.50 -9.95
N THR A 669 -3.11 -39.90 -9.51
CA THR A 669 -2.65 -39.65 -8.13
C THR A 669 -2.24 -38.18 -7.95
N LEU A 670 -2.16 -37.70 -6.72
CA LEU A 670 -1.66 -36.35 -6.41
C LEU A 670 -0.30 -36.09 -7.06
N PHE A 671 0.63 -37.05 -6.95
CA PHE A 671 1.98 -36.95 -7.52
C PHE A 671 1.96 -36.79 -9.05
N GLN A 672 1.08 -37.53 -9.73
CA GLN A 672 0.93 -37.42 -11.18
C GLN A 672 0.30 -36.07 -11.54
N TYR A 673 -0.77 -35.68 -10.84
CA TYR A 673 -1.47 -34.42 -11.07
C TYR A 673 -0.53 -33.22 -11.03
N VAL A 674 0.25 -33.05 -9.95
CA VAL A 674 1.14 -31.88 -9.81
C VAL A 674 2.30 -31.88 -10.81
N ARG A 675 2.60 -33.01 -11.46
CA ARG A 675 3.67 -33.15 -12.47
C ARG A 675 3.19 -33.17 -13.92
N SER A 676 1.90 -33.41 -14.15
CA SER A 676 1.25 -33.40 -15.48
C SER A 676 0.06 -32.46 -15.50
N THR A 677 -1.18 -32.89 -15.29
CA THR A 677 -2.38 -32.07 -15.51
C THR A 677 -2.31 -30.73 -14.79
N GLY A 678 -2.09 -30.73 -13.47
CA GLY A 678 -1.94 -29.51 -12.70
C GLY A 678 -0.66 -28.75 -13.02
N GLY A 679 0.46 -29.47 -13.17
CA GLY A 679 1.77 -28.87 -13.46
C GLY A 679 1.83 -28.18 -14.82
N ASP A 680 1.49 -28.89 -15.89
CA ASP A 680 1.47 -28.39 -17.25
C ASP A 680 0.45 -27.25 -17.41
N HIS A 681 -0.66 -27.25 -16.66
CA HIS A 681 -1.66 -26.17 -16.64
C HIS A 681 -1.11 -24.82 -16.15
N VAL A 682 -0.12 -24.78 -15.24
CA VAL A 682 0.43 -23.50 -14.72
C VAL A 682 1.46 -22.84 -15.65
N ALA A 683 1.42 -23.16 -16.94
CA ALA A 683 2.16 -22.50 -18.03
C ALA A 683 3.71 -22.54 -17.95
N CYS A 684 4.29 -23.07 -16.87
CA CYS A 684 5.71 -22.94 -16.57
C CYS A 684 6.60 -23.65 -17.60
N ALA A 685 6.33 -24.93 -17.88
CA ALA A 685 7.15 -25.74 -18.78
C ALA A 685 7.15 -25.21 -20.23
N TYR A 686 5.99 -24.88 -20.79
CA TYR A 686 5.93 -24.33 -22.16
C TYR A 686 6.59 -22.96 -22.24
N SER A 687 6.43 -22.12 -21.22
CA SER A 687 7.02 -20.78 -21.19
C SER A 687 8.55 -20.85 -21.15
N LEU A 688 9.10 -21.80 -20.40
CA LEU A 688 10.54 -22.06 -20.41
C LEU A 688 11.01 -22.57 -21.78
N SER A 689 10.30 -23.51 -22.41
CA SER A 689 10.66 -24.00 -23.75
C SER A 689 10.59 -22.89 -24.80
N PHE A 690 9.66 -21.95 -24.68
CA PHE A 690 9.61 -20.76 -25.53
C PHE A 690 10.82 -19.86 -25.29
N MET A 691 11.16 -19.59 -24.03
CA MET A 691 12.35 -18.83 -23.66
C MET A 691 13.64 -19.47 -24.19
N LEU A 692 13.76 -20.79 -24.16
CA LEU A 692 14.91 -21.52 -24.73
C LEU A 692 15.00 -21.34 -26.25
N CYS A 693 13.88 -21.26 -26.96
CA CYS A 693 13.88 -20.86 -28.38
C CYS A 693 14.38 -19.43 -28.57
N LEU A 694 13.95 -18.47 -27.73
CA LEU A 694 14.43 -17.09 -27.78
C LEU A 694 15.95 -17.00 -27.55
N ILE A 695 16.45 -17.70 -26.54
CA ILE A 695 17.89 -17.77 -26.22
C ILE A 695 18.65 -18.45 -27.35
N SER A 696 18.15 -19.57 -27.87
CA SER A 696 18.78 -20.29 -28.99
C SER A 696 18.95 -19.38 -30.21
N SER A 697 17.91 -18.64 -30.59
CA SER A 697 17.96 -17.73 -31.73
C SER A 697 18.85 -16.49 -31.48
N SER A 698 18.80 -15.90 -30.28
CA SER A 698 19.43 -14.59 -30.02
C SER A 698 20.85 -14.66 -29.45
N LEU A 699 21.13 -15.65 -28.60
CA LEU A 699 22.41 -15.78 -27.89
C LEU A 699 23.25 -16.95 -28.40
N CYS A 700 22.64 -17.90 -29.11
CA CYS A 700 23.34 -19.09 -29.61
C CYS A 700 23.37 -19.16 -31.15
N ASP A 701 22.97 -18.11 -31.87
CA ASP A 701 22.92 -18.05 -33.34
C ASP A 701 22.17 -19.25 -33.97
N GLY A 702 21.06 -19.66 -33.36
CA GLY A 702 20.27 -20.84 -33.74
C GLY A 702 20.82 -22.19 -33.25
N GLY A 703 21.87 -22.17 -32.43
CA GLY A 703 22.49 -23.35 -31.82
C GLY A 703 21.77 -23.87 -30.57
N GLU A 704 22.20 -25.03 -30.07
CA GLU A 704 21.70 -25.59 -28.80
C GLU A 704 22.12 -24.73 -27.60
N VAL A 705 21.19 -24.58 -26.66
CA VAL A 705 21.39 -23.81 -25.41
C VAL A 705 22.18 -24.66 -24.42
N PHE A 706 21.76 -25.92 -24.25
CA PHE A 706 22.44 -26.95 -23.48
C PHE A 706 23.12 -27.92 -24.45
N ARG A 707 24.41 -28.15 -24.31
CA ARG A 707 25.26 -28.89 -25.26
C ARG A 707 25.53 -30.33 -24.82
N THR A 708 25.53 -30.60 -23.51
CA THR A 708 25.83 -31.94 -22.96
C THR A 708 24.56 -32.70 -22.57
N ALA A 709 24.68 -34.01 -22.35
CA ALA A 709 23.57 -34.83 -21.89
C ALA A 709 23.16 -34.48 -20.46
N GLU A 710 24.17 -34.21 -19.62
CA GLU A 710 24.03 -33.79 -18.23
C GLU A 710 23.29 -32.46 -18.12
N GLU A 711 23.71 -31.43 -18.88
CA GLU A 711 23.04 -30.12 -18.91
C GLU A 711 21.57 -30.26 -19.33
N LYS A 712 21.30 -31.02 -20.40
CA LYS A 712 19.93 -31.24 -20.89
C LYS A 712 19.06 -31.93 -19.85
N TYR A 713 19.59 -32.96 -19.18
CA TYR A 713 18.86 -33.72 -18.17
C TYR A 713 18.57 -32.85 -16.93
N LEU A 714 19.58 -32.15 -16.42
CA LEU A 714 19.45 -31.30 -15.23
C LEU A 714 18.54 -30.10 -15.50
N ALA A 715 18.63 -29.47 -16.67
CA ALA A 715 17.72 -28.39 -17.05
C ALA A 715 16.26 -28.86 -17.12
N ALA A 716 16.01 -30.03 -17.71
CA ALA A 716 14.67 -30.62 -17.75
C ALA A 716 14.15 -31.00 -16.35
N ALA A 717 15.01 -31.52 -15.48
CA ALA A 717 14.67 -31.82 -14.09
C ALA A 717 14.30 -30.54 -13.33
N ALA A 718 15.15 -29.50 -13.40
CA ALA A 718 14.90 -28.21 -12.77
C ALA A 718 13.59 -27.57 -13.27
N ALA A 719 13.32 -27.63 -14.58
CA ALA A 719 12.08 -27.15 -15.17
C ALA A 719 10.84 -27.86 -14.62
N ARG A 720 10.92 -29.17 -14.41
CA ARG A 720 9.80 -29.97 -13.88
C ARG A 720 9.59 -29.73 -12.39
N HIS A 721 10.66 -29.58 -11.60
CA HIS A 721 10.58 -29.17 -10.18
C HIS A 721 9.93 -27.79 -10.04
N LEU A 722 10.36 -26.81 -10.85
CA LEU A 722 9.77 -25.47 -10.88
C LEU A 722 8.28 -25.50 -11.25
N THR A 723 7.92 -26.23 -12.30
CA THR A 723 6.53 -26.44 -12.72
C THR A 723 5.67 -27.01 -11.60
N THR A 724 6.18 -28.04 -10.91
CA THR A 724 5.49 -28.70 -9.79
C THR A 724 5.30 -27.74 -8.61
N MET A 725 6.34 -26.98 -8.26
CA MET A 725 6.30 -25.98 -7.21
C MET A 725 5.28 -24.87 -7.52
N CYS A 726 5.25 -24.38 -8.77
CA CYS A 726 4.27 -23.37 -9.21
C CYS A 726 2.82 -23.85 -9.03
N ARG A 727 2.51 -25.12 -9.39
CA ARG A 727 1.19 -25.71 -9.16
C ARG A 727 0.84 -25.79 -7.67
N ILE A 728 1.77 -26.30 -6.86
CA ILE A 728 1.58 -26.45 -5.42
C ILE A 728 1.29 -25.09 -4.75
N TYR A 729 2.06 -24.06 -5.07
CA TYR A 729 1.85 -22.72 -4.50
C TYR A 729 0.58 -22.05 -5.02
N ASN A 730 0.22 -22.27 -6.29
CA ASN A 730 -1.07 -21.84 -6.81
C ASN A 730 -2.21 -22.48 -5.99
N ASP A 731 -2.21 -23.80 -5.84
CA ASP A 731 -3.22 -24.54 -5.07
C ASP A 731 -3.30 -24.12 -3.59
N TYR A 732 -2.16 -23.88 -2.96
CA TYR A 732 -2.11 -23.42 -1.57
C TYR A 732 -2.85 -22.08 -1.38
N GLY A 733 -2.65 -21.16 -2.32
CA GLY A 733 -3.25 -19.83 -2.32
C GLY A 733 -4.73 -19.85 -2.72
N SER A 734 -5.12 -20.71 -3.65
CA SER A 734 -6.43 -20.69 -4.28
C SER A 734 -7.50 -21.57 -3.65
N LEU A 735 -7.18 -22.42 -2.65
CA LEU A 735 -8.11 -23.40 -2.08
C LEU A 735 -9.54 -22.88 -1.82
N ALA A 736 -9.67 -21.73 -1.17
CA ALA A 736 -10.99 -21.19 -0.81
C ALA A 736 -11.82 -20.84 -2.05
N ARG A 737 -11.19 -20.23 -3.05
CA ARG A 737 -11.79 -19.94 -4.35
C ARG A 737 -12.13 -21.23 -5.08
N ASP A 738 -11.17 -22.15 -5.20
CA ASP A 738 -11.35 -23.39 -5.96
C ASP A 738 -12.46 -24.26 -5.36
N THR A 739 -12.57 -24.32 -4.03
CA THR A 739 -13.66 -25.03 -3.35
C THR A 739 -15.02 -24.40 -3.67
N ALA A 740 -15.10 -23.07 -3.69
CA ALA A 740 -16.34 -22.34 -4.00
C ALA A 740 -16.75 -22.50 -5.47
N GLU A 741 -15.77 -22.49 -6.38
CA GLU A 741 -15.95 -22.64 -7.83
C GLU A 741 -16.06 -24.10 -8.27
N ARG A 742 -15.84 -25.06 -7.36
CA ARG A 742 -15.76 -26.51 -7.64
C ARG A 742 -14.65 -26.87 -8.62
N ASN A 743 -13.55 -26.12 -8.58
CA ASN A 743 -12.32 -26.43 -9.29
C ASN A 743 -11.46 -27.40 -8.46
N VAL A 744 -10.84 -28.37 -9.13
CA VAL A 744 -9.96 -29.35 -8.47
C VAL A 744 -8.67 -28.68 -8.03
N ASN A 745 -8.31 -28.92 -6.78
CA ASN A 745 -7.12 -28.43 -6.09
C ASN A 745 -6.35 -29.62 -5.52
N SER A 746 -5.02 -29.50 -5.39
CA SER A 746 -4.18 -30.52 -4.75
C SER A 746 -4.75 -31.07 -3.43
N MET A 747 -5.37 -30.23 -2.59
CA MET A 747 -5.91 -30.65 -1.28
C MET A 747 -7.24 -31.43 -1.33
N HIS A 748 -7.86 -31.53 -2.51
CA HIS A 748 -9.03 -32.40 -2.73
C HIS A 748 -8.62 -33.85 -2.98
N TYR A 749 -7.35 -34.15 -3.21
CA TYR A 749 -6.90 -35.52 -3.46
C TYR A 749 -6.98 -36.40 -2.20
N PRO A 750 -7.44 -37.66 -2.29
CA PRO A 750 -7.59 -38.58 -1.15
C PRO A 750 -6.32 -38.80 -0.31
N GLU A 751 -5.15 -38.59 -0.90
CA GLU A 751 -3.85 -38.63 -0.22
C GLU A 751 -3.78 -37.67 0.99
N PHE A 752 -4.59 -36.60 1.00
CA PHE A 752 -4.68 -35.65 2.11
C PHE A 752 -5.63 -36.06 3.24
N ARG A 753 -6.25 -37.25 3.20
CA ARG A 753 -7.03 -37.80 4.33
C ARG A 753 -6.18 -37.97 5.59
N GLN A 754 -4.89 -38.26 5.41
CA GLN A 754 -3.94 -38.42 6.50
C GLN A 754 -2.69 -37.60 6.20
N THR A 755 -2.29 -36.77 7.15
CA THR A 755 -1.03 -36.02 7.08
C THR A 755 -0.35 -35.99 8.45
N THR A 756 0.98 -35.92 8.45
CA THR A 756 1.79 -35.76 9.65
C THR A 756 1.77 -34.31 10.17
N ALA A 757 1.25 -33.36 9.38
CA ALA A 757 1.16 -31.96 9.76
C ALA A 757 0.08 -31.74 10.84
N GLN A 758 0.48 -31.16 11.97
CA GLN A 758 -0.43 -30.77 13.05
C GLN A 758 -0.89 -29.32 12.90
N ALA A 759 -2.20 -29.09 13.01
CA ALA A 759 -2.84 -27.78 13.03
C ALA A 759 -4.18 -27.82 13.80
N GLU A 760 -4.76 -26.66 14.06
CA GLU A 760 -6.02 -26.47 14.80
C GLU A 760 -7.25 -27.06 14.09
N ASP A 761 -7.22 -27.11 12.76
CA ASP A 761 -8.28 -27.67 11.92
C ASP A 761 -7.70 -28.49 10.75
N PRO A 762 -8.50 -29.41 10.16
CA PRO A 762 -8.04 -30.28 9.07
C PRO A 762 -7.57 -29.54 7.83
N THR A 763 -8.22 -28.43 7.45
CA THR A 763 -7.86 -27.62 6.27
C THR A 763 -6.50 -26.97 6.45
N ARG A 764 -6.22 -26.43 7.63
CA ARG A 764 -4.92 -25.85 7.97
C ARG A 764 -3.82 -26.91 8.03
N ALA A 765 -4.14 -28.13 8.48
CA ALA A 765 -3.22 -29.27 8.44
C ALA A 765 -2.88 -29.66 6.98
N LYS A 766 -3.88 -29.75 6.09
CA LYS A 766 -3.68 -29.97 4.65
C LYS A 766 -2.82 -28.88 4.02
N LYS A 767 -3.11 -27.60 4.30
CA LYS A 767 -2.31 -26.46 3.80
C LYS A 767 -0.85 -26.53 4.24
N LYS A 768 -0.60 -26.83 5.51
CA LYS A 768 0.77 -26.99 6.04
C LYS A 768 1.51 -28.15 5.39
N ALA A 769 0.81 -29.27 5.16
CA ALA A 769 1.37 -30.42 4.47
C ALA A 769 1.71 -30.12 3.00
N LEU A 770 0.79 -29.48 2.27
CA LEU A 770 1.01 -29.07 0.89
C LEU A 770 2.18 -28.08 0.78
N LEU A 771 2.28 -27.11 1.70
CA LEU A 771 3.40 -26.17 1.74
C LEU A 771 4.74 -26.89 1.93
N SER A 772 4.80 -27.89 2.82
CA SER A 772 6.02 -28.69 3.01
C SER A 772 6.41 -29.50 1.77
N LEU A 773 5.45 -29.98 0.97
CA LEU A 773 5.74 -30.60 -0.33
C LEU A 773 6.28 -29.58 -1.34
N GLY A 774 5.78 -28.33 -1.30
CA GLY A 774 6.30 -27.23 -2.10
C GLY A 774 7.74 -26.87 -1.73
N GLU A 775 8.05 -26.82 -0.43
CA GLU A 775 9.41 -26.62 0.10
C GLU A 775 10.36 -27.74 -0.36
N TYR A 776 9.90 -28.99 -0.36
CA TYR A 776 10.67 -30.12 -0.88
C TYR A 776 11.01 -29.95 -2.37
N GLU A 777 10.03 -29.59 -3.22
CA GLU A 777 10.27 -29.34 -4.65
C GLU A 777 11.18 -28.11 -4.88
N HIS A 778 11.07 -27.08 -4.03
CA HIS A 778 11.96 -25.92 -4.03
C HIS A 778 13.41 -26.29 -3.70
N ASP A 779 13.63 -27.13 -2.69
CA ASP A 779 14.99 -27.55 -2.28
C ASP A 779 15.67 -28.38 -3.38
N LEU A 780 14.91 -29.25 -4.06
CA LEU A 780 15.42 -29.99 -5.22
C LEU A 780 15.75 -29.05 -6.39
N TRP A 781 14.89 -28.05 -6.66
CA TRP A 781 15.18 -27.03 -7.66
C TRP A 781 16.45 -26.23 -7.32
N LEU A 782 16.66 -25.86 -6.05
CA LEU A 782 17.88 -25.17 -5.60
C LEU A 782 19.13 -26.03 -5.71
N LEU A 783 19.04 -27.34 -5.43
CA LEU A 783 20.17 -28.26 -5.56
C LEU A 783 20.70 -28.26 -7.00
N HIS A 784 19.79 -28.29 -7.98
CA HIS A 784 20.15 -28.18 -9.39
C HIS A 784 20.68 -26.79 -9.80
N ARG A 785 20.39 -25.73 -9.03
CA ARG A 785 20.95 -24.38 -9.22
C ARG A 785 22.36 -24.22 -8.64
N GLN A 786 22.67 -24.86 -7.51
CA GLN A 786 23.95 -24.70 -6.81
C GLN A 786 25.10 -25.51 -7.44
N GLU A 787 24.80 -26.54 -8.23
CA GLU A 787 25.82 -27.34 -8.92
C GLU A 787 26.51 -26.64 -10.10
N GLY A 788 26.21 -25.37 -10.36
CA GLY A 788 27.02 -24.48 -11.20
C GLY A 788 27.23 -24.97 -12.62
N TRP A 789 26.17 -24.86 -13.44
CA TRP A 789 26.24 -25.02 -14.89
C TRP A 789 25.77 -23.74 -15.58
#